data_AF-A0AAN6Y000-F1
#
_entry.id   AF-A0AAN6Y000-F1
#
_cell.length_a   1.000
_cell.length_b   1.000
_cell.length_c   1.000
_cell.angle_alpha   90.00
_cell.angle_beta   90.00
_cell.angle_gamma   90.00
#
_symmetry.space_group_name_H-M   'P 1'
#
loop_
_entity.id
_entity.type
_entity.pdbx_description
1 polymer ?
#
loop_
_entity_poly.entity_id
_entity_poly.type
_entity_poly.pdbx_seq_one_letter_code
_entity_poly.pdbx_strand_id
1 'polypeptide(L)'
;MVLTPAPVKQIPYVIWNNGGRMPYKILALHEKYGPIVRIAPNEVSFSSSQSWSDIYGFRPGHKTFIKSDFYEGGSFSARGVHSMGVERNVEAHAQMRRHLSHAFSSASLAEQEVLVVESIDKFIRVIGERGSETDFNLTKGFGMLAFDIIGDLAFGETFGGLESGEAHPWISISLGALKKFPLIDAFRRFPALGSMFMTLIPGMINKLIEQTHQNEEFSISLVKKRIARHDASRKDFMTRILDKRDVEKVSDLQLAAYASDFVLGGSETTATTLSCIVYYLLKKPDIMAELKREIRTRYQSYGAMDSASVIQLPYLKAVILEGMRIFPPVPFALPRIVPEGGDEIDGCLLPAGTIVGTNPVAAAMSTRNFSEPFEFSPERWLKSSTKETKEGLDILGASQPFSLGARGCIGINLAWLEMRTTLAKLLWKYDFSLVNQDLDWQRDSTMCTFWNIPELWVRVKEASREAQLLQLCVKETMASLNITETDIPLELTRIIGGSSGIGYAAAKILAEKGATVHIFDLNLPEQAIPCVRFHQCSVTNWAELRAAFDQIGHLDYVFANAGTSEETDYFADSLDSDGLLAEPTYRVIDVNVRGVYNVVKLAWSRMRADKTQGSIVITTSATAYAPEQSLPVYSSGKLALVGLIRALRSTMIRDGITINGVAPAATITSLLPANLAAPIMAMGLPVSDAHFVGLALVYSAVAEQGRRVQGYGKDSKLNLWKQERWNGRVILTLGDSYTELEETIADLSPFWMGRENLRLTQMQQSATDFRPLE
;
A
#
# COMPACT_ATOMS: atom_id res chain seq x y z
N MET A 1 -11.84 24.52 -37.62
CA MET A 1 -10.84 23.43 -37.58
C MET A 1 -11.07 22.54 -38.79
N VAL A 2 -10.10 22.42 -39.71
CA VAL A 2 -10.28 21.62 -40.95
C VAL A 2 -10.22 20.15 -40.58
N LEU A 3 -11.29 19.38 -40.84
CA LEU A 3 -11.24 17.91 -40.86
C LEU A 3 -10.10 17.51 -41.80
N THR A 4 -8.98 17.05 -41.27
CA THR A 4 -7.77 16.85 -42.06
C THR A 4 -8.01 15.80 -43.14
N PRO A 5 -7.60 16.05 -44.39
CA PRO A 5 -7.94 15.23 -45.54
C PRO A 5 -6.98 14.04 -45.61
N ALA A 6 -7.07 13.10 -44.68
CA ALA A 6 -6.60 11.76 -44.98
C ALA A 6 -7.77 11.07 -45.70
N PRO A 7 -7.67 10.75 -47.01
CA PRO A 7 -8.60 9.84 -47.63
C PRO A 7 -8.26 8.45 -47.11
N VAL A 8 -8.59 8.17 -45.84
CA VAL A 8 -8.53 6.80 -45.33
C VAL A 8 -9.65 6.07 -46.04
N LYS A 9 -9.30 5.45 -47.16
CA LYS A 9 -10.12 4.43 -47.82
C LYS A 9 -10.47 3.39 -46.75
N GLN A 10 -11.54 2.63 -46.94
CA GLN A 10 -11.91 1.53 -46.02
C GLN A 10 -10.75 0.50 -45.82
N ILE A 11 -9.80 0.45 -46.77
CA ILE A 11 -8.72 -0.53 -46.85
C ILE A 11 -7.72 -0.44 -45.68
N PRO A 12 -7.04 0.70 -45.38
CA PRO A 12 -6.12 0.76 -44.23
C PRO A 12 -6.78 0.41 -42.90
N TYR A 13 -8.02 0.85 -42.65
CA TYR A 13 -8.78 0.50 -41.46
C TYR A 13 -8.90 -1.03 -41.32
N VAL A 14 -9.35 -1.70 -42.38
CA VAL A 14 -9.53 -3.16 -42.39
C VAL A 14 -8.19 -3.89 -42.22
N ILE A 15 -7.12 -3.42 -42.85
CA ILE A 15 -5.77 -3.99 -42.70
C ILE A 15 -5.29 -3.86 -41.25
N TRP A 16 -5.43 -2.70 -40.62
CA TRP A 16 -4.98 -2.49 -39.25
C TRP A 16 -5.81 -3.29 -38.24
N ASN A 17 -7.13 -3.39 -38.45
CA ASN A 17 -8.03 -4.14 -37.60
C ASN A 17 -7.73 -5.65 -37.68
N ASN A 18 -7.59 -6.20 -38.89
CA ASN A 18 -7.25 -7.62 -39.07
C ASN A 18 -5.79 -7.95 -38.70
N GLY A 19 -4.88 -6.98 -38.80
CA GLY A 19 -3.50 -7.11 -38.33
C GLY A 19 -3.33 -6.94 -36.81
N GLY A 20 -4.41 -6.66 -36.08
CA GLY A 20 -4.44 -6.54 -34.61
C GLY A 20 -3.62 -5.40 -34.01
N ARG A 21 -3.24 -4.41 -34.81
CA ARG A 21 -2.46 -3.23 -34.39
C ARG A 21 -3.23 -1.92 -34.52
N MET A 22 -4.53 -1.98 -34.80
CA MET A 22 -5.39 -0.82 -34.98
C MET A 22 -5.29 0.23 -33.86
N PRO A 23 -5.30 -0.11 -32.56
CA PRO A 23 -5.24 0.91 -31.51
C PRO A 23 -3.97 1.77 -31.59
N TYR A 24 -2.80 1.14 -31.81
CA TYR A 24 -1.52 1.83 -31.95
C TYR A 24 -1.42 2.64 -33.25
N LYS A 25 -2.03 2.15 -34.35
CA LYS A 25 -2.09 2.90 -35.61
C LYS A 25 -2.97 4.15 -35.47
N ILE A 26 -4.09 4.06 -34.76
CA ILE A 26 -4.96 5.20 -34.49
C ILE A 26 -4.27 6.20 -33.55
N LEU A 27 -3.58 5.73 -32.51
CA LEU A 27 -2.75 6.59 -31.66
C LEU A 27 -1.72 7.36 -32.50
N ALA A 28 -0.98 6.70 -33.39
CA ALA A 28 0.00 7.35 -34.26
C ALA A 28 -0.62 8.42 -35.18
N LEU A 29 -1.86 8.22 -35.63
CA LEU A 29 -2.59 9.24 -36.38
C LEU A 29 -2.96 10.44 -35.51
N HIS A 30 -3.41 10.22 -34.28
CA HIS A 30 -3.74 11.30 -33.34
C HIS A 30 -2.52 12.10 -32.91
N GLU A 31 -1.37 11.46 -32.70
CA GLU A 31 -0.10 12.16 -32.44
C GLU A 31 0.27 13.07 -33.62
N LYS A 32 0.13 12.56 -34.85
CA LYS A 32 0.49 13.29 -36.07
C LYS A 32 -0.48 14.42 -36.44
N TYR A 33 -1.79 14.18 -36.34
CA TYR A 33 -2.81 15.07 -36.92
C TYR A 33 -3.67 15.81 -35.88
N GLY A 34 -3.56 15.45 -34.60
CA GLY A 34 -4.29 16.10 -33.51
C GLY A 34 -5.45 15.25 -32.95
N PRO A 35 -6.26 15.83 -32.05
CA PRO A 35 -7.26 15.09 -31.26
C PRO A 35 -8.47 14.59 -32.07
N ILE A 36 -8.64 15.04 -33.31
CA ILE A 36 -9.76 14.68 -34.19
C ILE A 36 -9.20 14.16 -35.52
N VAL A 37 -9.48 12.90 -35.84
CA VAL A 37 -8.94 12.22 -37.03
C VAL A 37 -10.03 11.45 -37.76
N ARG A 38 -10.15 11.65 -39.08
CA ARG A 38 -11.00 10.81 -39.92
C ARG A 38 -10.31 9.47 -40.22
N ILE A 39 -10.90 8.36 -39.79
CA ILE A 39 -10.30 7.00 -39.90
C ILE A 39 -10.99 6.09 -40.93
N ALA A 40 -12.18 6.48 -41.41
CA ALA A 40 -12.85 5.90 -42.57
C ALA A 40 -13.71 6.98 -43.26
N PRO A 41 -14.30 6.72 -44.45
CA PRO A 41 -15.02 7.76 -45.21
C PRO A 41 -16.09 8.52 -44.42
N ASN A 42 -16.80 7.82 -43.51
CA ASN A 42 -17.84 8.38 -42.65
C ASN A 42 -17.56 8.15 -41.15
N GLU A 43 -16.29 7.96 -40.76
CA GLU A 43 -15.89 7.68 -39.37
C GLU A 43 -14.82 8.66 -38.87
N VAL A 44 -15.10 9.29 -37.73
CA VAL A 44 -14.21 10.24 -37.06
C VAL A 44 -13.86 9.71 -35.66
N SER A 45 -12.57 9.51 -35.45
CA SER A 45 -11.96 9.15 -34.17
C SER A 45 -11.61 10.40 -33.39
N PHE A 46 -11.87 10.37 -32.08
CA PHE A 46 -11.49 11.41 -31.13
C PHE A 46 -10.53 10.87 -30.08
N SER A 47 -9.71 11.74 -29.48
CA SER A 47 -8.79 11.36 -28.41
C SER A 47 -8.74 12.37 -27.25
N SER A 48 -9.68 13.32 -27.14
CA SER A 48 -9.69 14.32 -26.07
C SER A 48 -10.51 13.87 -24.85
N SER A 49 -10.31 14.54 -23.71
CA SER A 49 -11.19 14.34 -22.55
C SER A 49 -12.62 14.83 -22.81
N GLN A 50 -12.78 15.89 -23.61
CA GLN A 50 -14.08 16.49 -23.89
C GLN A 50 -14.96 15.57 -24.76
N SER A 51 -14.36 14.88 -25.74
CA SER A 51 -15.10 13.98 -26.62
C SER A 51 -15.80 12.83 -25.89
N TRP A 52 -15.30 12.41 -24.72
CA TRP A 52 -15.99 11.43 -23.87
C TRP A 52 -17.35 11.95 -23.39
N SER A 53 -17.38 13.16 -22.84
CA SER A 53 -18.60 13.81 -22.37
C SER A 53 -19.56 14.12 -23.51
N ASP A 54 -19.03 14.53 -24.66
CA ASP A 54 -19.83 14.89 -25.83
C ASP A 54 -20.51 13.68 -26.50
N ILE A 55 -19.77 12.58 -26.67
CA ILE A 55 -20.28 11.40 -27.40
C ILE A 55 -21.11 10.50 -26.48
N TYR A 56 -20.70 10.33 -25.22
CA TYR A 56 -21.27 9.31 -24.32
C TYR A 56 -22.02 9.89 -23.13
N GLY A 57 -21.73 11.14 -22.75
CA GLY A 57 -22.34 11.81 -21.61
C GLY A 57 -23.78 12.28 -21.86
N PHE A 58 -24.41 12.76 -20.80
CA PHE A 58 -25.70 13.44 -20.88
C PHE A 58 -25.47 14.93 -21.14
N ARG A 59 -26.02 15.45 -22.24
CA ARG A 59 -25.90 16.85 -22.64
C ARG A 59 -27.28 17.51 -22.72
N PRO A 60 -27.66 18.38 -21.76
CA PRO A 60 -28.94 19.08 -21.81
C PRO A 60 -29.12 19.85 -23.12
N GLY A 61 -30.24 19.63 -23.82
CA GLY A 61 -30.53 20.28 -25.11
C GLY A 61 -29.97 19.57 -26.35
N HIS A 62 -29.17 18.51 -26.19
CA HIS A 62 -28.65 17.71 -27.30
C HIS A 62 -29.38 16.36 -27.41
N LYS A 63 -29.43 15.81 -28.63
CA LYS A 63 -30.00 14.47 -28.87
C LYS A 63 -29.00 13.39 -28.46
N THR A 64 -29.50 12.26 -27.93
CA THR A 64 -28.67 11.11 -27.58
C THR A 64 -28.08 10.45 -28.82
N PHE A 65 -26.77 10.22 -28.79
CA PHE A 65 -26.04 9.51 -29.83
C PHE A 65 -26.33 8.00 -29.74
N ILE A 66 -26.79 7.40 -30.83
CA ILE A 66 -27.16 5.98 -30.86
C ILE A 66 -25.98 5.09 -31.25
N LYS A 67 -26.01 3.80 -30.88
CA LYS A 67 -25.01 2.81 -31.33
C LYS A 67 -25.08 2.65 -32.85
N SER A 68 -23.92 2.60 -33.50
CA SER A 68 -23.83 2.37 -34.96
C SER A 68 -24.14 0.93 -35.37
N ASP A 69 -24.15 0.67 -36.68
CA ASP A 69 -24.37 -0.65 -37.27
C ASP A 69 -23.28 -1.67 -36.89
N PHE A 70 -22.16 -1.22 -36.30
CA PHE A 70 -21.14 -2.08 -35.67
C PHE A 70 -21.77 -3.07 -34.68
N TYR A 71 -22.82 -2.65 -33.96
CA TYR A 71 -23.48 -3.47 -32.95
C TYR A 71 -24.54 -4.42 -33.52
N GLU A 72 -24.79 -4.42 -34.83
CA GLU A 72 -25.72 -5.36 -35.44
C GLU A 72 -25.12 -6.78 -35.49
N GLY A 73 -25.96 -7.78 -35.25
CA GLY A 73 -25.57 -9.20 -35.37
C GLY A 73 -24.72 -9.72 -34.21
N GLY A 74 -25.21 -9.54 -32.97
CA GLY A 74 -24.64 -10.18 -31.78
C GLY A 74 -25.19 -11.58 -31.52
N SER A 75 -24.70 -12.21 -30.44
CA SER A 75 -25.27 -13.46 -29.91
C SER A 75 -26.78 -13.32 -29.75
N PHE A 76 -27.55 -14.36 -30.08
CA PHE A 76 -29.03 -14.40 -30.03
C PHE A 76 -29.78 -13.48 -31.02
N SER A 77 -29.11 -12.59 -31.76
CA SER A 77 -29.80 -11.69 -32.71
C SER A 77 -30.50 -12.46 -33.84
N ALA A 78 -29.92 -13.57 -34.30
CA ALA A 78 -30.54 -14.46 -35.28
C ALA A 78 -31.80 -15.17 -34.75
N ARG A 79 -31.98 -15.24 -33.42
CA ARG A 79 -33.16 -15.77 -32.74
C ARG A 79 -34.18 -14.68 -32.38
N GLY A 80 -34.01 -13.46 -32.90
CA GLY A 80 -34.94 -12.34 -32.72
C GLY A 80 -34.82 -11.62 -31.38
N VAL A 81 -33.72 -11.80 -30.63
CA VAL A 81 -33.53 -11.20 -29.31
C VAL A 81 -32.20 -10.44 -29.27
N HIS A 82 -32.23 -9.24 -28.71
CA HIS A 82 -31.03 -8.41 -28.51
C HIS A 82 -30.63 -8.37 -27.05
N SER A 83 -29.34 -8.53 -26.77
CA SER A 83 -28.78 -8.29 -25.44
C SER A 83 -28.54 -6.79 -25.21
N MET A 84 -28.33 -6.38 -23.96
CA MET A 84 -28.09 -4.96 -23.64
C MET A 84 -26.84 -4.42 -24.34
N GLY A 85 -25.81 -5.26 -24.49
CA GLY A 85 -24.55 -4.93 -25.14
C GLY A 85 -24.71 -4.49 -26.60
N VAL A 86 -25.72 -5.01 -27.31
CA VAL A 86 -25.96 -4.70 -28.73
C VAL A 86 -27.19 -3.83 -28.98
N GLU A 87 -28.11 -3.72 -28.02
CA GLU A 87 -29.36 -2.96 -28.20
C GLU A 87 -29.08 -1.49 -28.59
N ARG A 88 -29.62 -1.09 -29.75
CA ARG A 88 -29.41 0.22 -30.37
C ARG A 88 -30.52 1.20 -29.98
N ASN A 89 -31.77 0.74 -29.91
CA ASN A 89 -32.92 1.55 -29.54
C ASN A 89 -32.74 2.10 -28.11
N VAL A 90 -33.01 3.41 -27.94
CA VAL A 90 -32.68 4.13 -26.71
C VAL A 90 -33.62 3.72 -25.58
N GLU A 91 -34.92 3.63 -25.89
CA GLU A 91 -35.98 3.31 -24.94
C GLU A 91 -35.90 1.85 -24.48
N ALA A 92 -35.72 0.91 -25.42
CA ALA A 92 -35.54 -0.51 -25.14
C ALA A 92 -34.31 -0.74 -24.27
N HIS A 93 -33.16 -0.15 -24.63
CA HIS A 93 -31.97 -0.23 -23.80
C HIS A 93 -32.20 0.36 -22.40
N ALA A 94 -32.89 1.50 -22.28
CA ALA A 94 -33.19 2.10 -20.98
C ALA A 94 -34.12 1.20 -20.13
N GLN A 95 -35.04 0.45 -20.74
CA GLN A 95 -35.84 -0.57 -20.05
C GLN A 95 -34.97 -1.74 -19.58
N MET A 96 -34.14 -2.31 -20.46
CA MET A 96 -33.20 -3.38 -20.12
C MET A 96 -32.27 -2.96 -18.97
N ARG A 97 -31.69 -1.76 -19.04
CA ARG A 97 -30.79 -1.23 -18.01
C ARG A 97 -31.51 -1.06 -16.67
N ARG A 98 -32.74 -0.53 -16.64
CA ARG A 98 -33.53 -0.41 -15.41
C ARG A 98 -33.82 -1.76 -14.78
N HIS A 99 -34.10 -2.78 -15.60
CA HIS A 99 -34.35 -4.13 -15.12
C HIS A 99 -33.10 -4.73 -14.46
N LEU A 100 -31.92 -4.55 -15.06
CA LEU A 100 -30.68 -5.16 -14.58
C LEU A 100 -29.96 -4.33 -13.50
N SER A 101 -30.10 -3.01 -13.48
CA SER A 101 -29.28 -2.11 -12.63
C SER A 101 -29.41 -2.37 -11.14
N HIS A 102 -30.56 -2.88 -10.68
CA HIS A 102 -30.75 -3.22 -9.28
C HIS A 102 -29.75 -4.30 -8.81
N ALA A 103 -29.51 -5.30 -9.65
CA ALA A 103 -28.66 -6.44 -9.34
C ALA A 103 -27.15 -6.08 -9.28
N PHE A 104 -26.76 -4.97 -9.91
CA PHE A 104 -25.40 -4.41 -9.93
C PHE A 104 -25.22 -3.17 -9.02
N SER A 105 -26.21 -2.88 -8.17
CA SER A 105 -26.12 -1.80 -7.19
C SER A 105 -25.07 -2.11 -6.11
N SER A 106 -24.47 -1.06 -5.52
CA SER A 106 -23.48 -1.25 -4.43
C SER A 106 -24.05 -2.05 -3.25
N ALA A 107 -25.34 -1.86 -2.92
CA ALA A 107 -26.01 -2.63 -1.87
C ALA A 107 -26.15 -4.11 -2.22
N SER A 108 -26.53 -4.44 -3.46
CA SER A 108 -26.63 -5.84 -3.90
C SER A 108 -25.27 -6.52 -3.97
N LEU A 109 -24.21 -5.79 -4.32
CA LEU A 109 -22.87 -6.33 -4.39
C LEU A 109 -22.25 -6.63 -3.02
N ALA A 110 -22.59 -5.85 -1.99
CA ALA A 110 -22.18 -6.16 -0.62
C ALA A 110 -22.73 -7.52 -0.14
N GLU A 111 -23.95 -7.88 -0.56
CA GLU A 111 -24.51 -9.21 -0.25
C GLU A 111 -23.90 -10.33 -1.11
N GLN A 112 -23.43 -10.02 -2.32
CA GLN A 112 -22.78 -10.95 -3.25
C GLN A 112 -21.31 -11.20 -2.90
N GLU A 113 -20.72 -10.35 -2.06
CA GLU A 113 -19.29 -10.34 -1.75
C GLU A 113 -18.78 -11.71 -1.31
N VAL A 114 -19.54 -12.43 -0.50
CA VAL A 114 -19.16 -13.75 0.02
C VAL A 114 -18.80 -14.71 -1.13
N LEU A 115 -19.64 -14.76 -2.17
CA LEU A 115 -19.45 -15.64 -3.33
C LEU A 115 -18.19 -15.26 -4.13
N VAL A 116 -17.96 -13.96 -4.29
CA VAL A 116 -16.80 -13.41 -5.00
C VAL A 116 -15.52 -13.72 -4.22
N VAL A 117 -15.51 -13.44 -2.91
CA VAL A 117 -14.35 -13.64 -2.03
C VAL A 117 -14.01 -15.11 -1.90
N GLU A 118 -14.99 -16.02 -1.85
CA GLU A 118 -14.75 -17.46 -1.84
C GLU A 118 -13.97 -17.92 -3.09
N SER A 119 -14.36 -17.44 -4.26
CA SER A 119 -13.65 -17.72 -5.52
C SER A 119 -12.24 -17.14 -5.53
N ILE A 120 -12.07 -15.91 -5.00
CA ILE A 120 -10.75 -15.28 -4.85
C ILE A 120 -9.87 -16.08 -3.89
N ASP A 121 -10.36 -16.46 -2.72
CA ASP A 121 -9.60 -17.21 -1.71
C ASP A 121 -9.17 -18.58 -2.24
N LYS A 122 -10.04 -19.21 -3.00
CA LYS A 122 -9.73 -20.45 -3.73
C LYS A 122 -8.63 -20.23 -4.76
N PHE A 123 -8.69 -19.17 -5.55
CA PHE A 123 -7.63 -18.82 -6.50
C PHE A 123 -6.29 -18.57 -5.80
N ILE A 124 -6.29 -17.83 -4.69
CA ILE A 124 -5.08 -17.59 -3.88
C ILE A 124 -4.51 -18.93 -3.37
N ARG A 125 -5.35 -19.86 -2.92
CA ARG A 125 -4.91 -21.19 -2.50
C ARG A 125 -4.30 -22.00 -3.66
N VAL A 126 -4.98 -22.04 -4.82
CA VAL A 126 -4.52 -22.76 -6.02
C VAL A 126 -3.16 -22.24 -6.50
N ILE A 127 -2.93 -20.92 -6.46
CA ILE A 127 -1.63 -20.32 -6.76
C ILE A 127 -0.56 -20.83 -5.80
N GLY A 128 -0.84 -20.88 -4.50
CA GLY A 128 0.10 -21.39 -3.50
C GLY A 128 0.46 -22.86 -3.73
N GLU A 129 -0.55 -23.70 -3.97
CA GLU A 129 -0.39 -25.14 -4.18
C GLU A 129 0.41 -25.43 -5.46
N ARG A 130 0.05 -24.82 -6.59
CA ARG A 130 0.68 -25.14 -7.90
C ARG A 130 1.94 -24.31 -8.17
N GLY A 131 1.94 -23.06 -7.74
CA GLY A 131 3.03 -22.11 -7.96
C GLY A 131 4.22 -22.30 -7.04
N SER A 132 4.08 -23.07 -5.95
CA SER A 132 5.21 -23.47 -5.10
C SER A 132 6.02 -24.61 -5.71
N GLU A 133 5.41 -25.43 -6.56
CA GLU A 133 6.05 -26.57 -7.24
C GLU A 133 6.62 -26.19 -8.60
N THR A 134 5.94 -25.30 -9.35
CA THR A 134 6.27 -24.94 -10.74
C THR A 134 5.96 -23.49 -11.06
N ASP A 135 6.47 -22.98 -12.19
CA ASP A 135 6.10 -21.66 -12.71
C ASP A 135 4.57 -21.60 -12.98
N PHE A 136 3.92 -20.49 -12.62
CA PHE A 136 2.47 -20.32 -12.72
C PHE A 136 2.09 -19.29 -13.79
N ASN A 137 1.13 -19.62 -14.65
CA ASN A 137 0.59 -18.69 -15.65
C ASN A 137 -0.55 -17.86 -15.05
N LEU A 138 -0.23 -16.63 -14.63
CA LEU A 138 -1.22 -15.70 -14.05
C LEU A 138 -2.29 -15.26 -15.05
N THR A 139 -1.97 -15.14 -16.34
CA THR A 139 -2.97 -14.79 -17.37
C THR A 139 -4.08 -15.85 -17.41
N LYS A 140 -3.72 -17.13 -17.46
CA LYS A 140 -4.68 -18.26 -17.42
C LYS A 140 -5.42 -18.28 -16.07
N GLY A 141 -4.68 -18.07 -14.97
CA GLY A 141 -5.24 -18.02 -13.62
C GLY A 141 -6.33 -16.97 -13.43
N PHE A 142 -6.07 -15.72 -13.83
CA PHE A 142 -7.04 -14.64 -13.74
C PHE A 142 -8.25 -14.86 -14.64
N GLY A 143 -8.04 -15.45 -15.83
CA GLY A 143 -9.14 -15.90 -16.68
C GLY A 143 -10.06 -16.87 -15.93
N MET A 144 -9.51 -17.95 -15.39
CA MET A 144 -10.28 -18.95 -14.65
C MET A 144 -11.00 -18.36 -13.42
N LEU A 145 -10.34 -17.47 -12.67
CA LEU A 145 -10.95 -16.77 -11.55
C LEU A 145 -12.19 -15.98 -11.99
N ALA A 146 -12.04 -15.12 -13.01
CA ALA A 146 -13.13 -14.25 -13.44
C ALA A 146 -14.31 -15.07 -14.03
N PHE A 147 -13.99 -16.18 -14.73
CA PHE A 147 -15.02 -17.11 -15.20
C PHE A 147 -15.74 -17.83 -14.07
N ASP A 148 -15.04 -18.34 -13.07
CA ASP A 148 -15.69 -19.01 -11.94
C ASP A 148 -16.58 -18.04 -11.14
N ILE A 149 -16.14 -16.79 -10.93
CA ILE A 149 -16.95 -15.75 -10.28
C ILE A 149 -18.22 -15.48 -11.07
N ILE A 150 -18.12 -15.21 -12.38
CA ILE A 150 -19.31 -14.89 -13.17
C ILE A 150 -20.22 -16.10 -13.35
N GLY A 151 -19.65 -17.31 -13.41
CA GLY A 151 -20.41 -18.56 -13.44
C GLY A 151 -21.28 -18.68 -12.21
N ASP A 152 -20.67 -18.48 -11.05
CA ASP A 152 -21.34 -18.57 -9.76
C ASP A 152 -22.42 -17.49 -9.63
N LEU A 153 -22.15 -16.25 -10.05
CA LEU A 153 -23.11 -15.16 -9.94
C LEU A 153 -24.24 -15.20 -10.98
N ALA A 154 -23.97 -15.64 -12.22
CA ALA A 154 -24.94 -15.66 -13.31
C ALA A 154 -25.76 -16.96 -13.38
N PHE A 155 -25.16 -18.10 -13.03
CA PHE A 155 -25.76 -19.42 -13.19
C PHE A 155 -25.90 -20.18 -11.86
N GLY A 156 -25.39 -19.65 -10.75
CA GLY A 156 -25.44 -20.32 -9.45
C GLY A 156 -24.50 -21.53 -9.35
N GLU A 157 -23.54 -21.66 -10.26
CA GLU A 157 -22.53 -22.71 -10.25
C GLU A 157 -21.21 -22.23 -10.88
N THR A 158 -20.08 -22.60 -10.30
CA THR A 158 -18.75 -22.33 -10.88
C THR A 158 -18.52 -23.18 -12.13
N PHE A 159 -17.60 -22.76 -13.00
CA PHE A 159 -17.19 -23.56 -14.16
C PHE A 159 -16.08 -24.58 -13.83
N GLY A 160 -15.55 -24.54 -12.61
CA GLY A 160 -14.52 -25.47 -12.13
C GLY A 160 -13.14 -25.21 -12.73
N GLY A 161 -12.90 -23.99 -13.23
CA GLY A 161 -11.63 -23.65 -13.86
C GLY A 161 -10.49 -23.69 -12.86
N LEU A 162 -10.70 -23.15 -11.66
CA LEU A 162 -9.67 -23.12 -10.62
C LEU A 162 -9.27 -24.51 -10.13
N GLU A 163 -10.21 -25.45 -9.97
CA GLU A 163 -9.90 -26.83 -9.55
C GLU A 163 -9.25 -27.65 -10.66
N SER A 164 -9.78 -27.58 -11.88
CA SER A 164 -9.25 -28.39 -12.99
C SER A 164 -7.93 -27.85 -13.50
N GLY A 165 -7.68 -26.54 -13.40
CA GLY A 165 -6.58 -25.85 -14.08
C GLY A 165 -6.82 -25.65 -15.57
N GLU A 166 -8.01 -25.96 -16.07
CA GLU A 166 -8.37 -25.84 -17.48
C GLU A 166 -9.59 -24.94 -17.66
N ALA A 167 -9.56 -24.14 -18.72
CA ALA A 167 -10.71 -23.31 -19.05
C ALA A 167 -11.86 -24.20 -19.54
N HIS A 168 -13.07 -23.94 -19.04
CA HIS A 168 -14.29 -24.61 -19.49
C HIS A 168 -14.46 -24.46 -21.02
N PRO A 169 -14.82 -25.52 -21.77
CA PRO A 169 -14.90 -25.50 -23.25
C PRO A 169 -15.77 -24.37 -23.83
N TRP A 170 -16.81 -23.98 -23.11
CA TRP A 170 -17.66 -22.84 -23.49
C TRP A 170 -16.90 -21.51 -23.62
N ILE A 171 -15.88 -21.31 -22.80
CA ILE A 171 -15.03 -20.11 -22.79
C ILE A 171 -14.25 -20.02 -24.10
N SER A 172 -13.59 -21.12 -24.49
CA SER A 172 -12.76 -21.16 -25.69
C SER A 172 -13.59 -21.00 -26.96
N ILE A 173 -14.83 -21.51 -26.98
CA ILE A 173 -15.79 -21.30 -28.06
C ILE A 173 -16.23 -19.83 -28.14
N SER A 174 -16.62 -19.24 -27.01
CA SER A 174 -17.11 -17.85 -26.94
C SER A 174 -16.03 -16.83 -27.33
N LEU A 175 -14.82 -16.95 -26.75
CA LEU A 175 -13.68 -16.10 -27.11
C LEU A 175 -13.23 -16.34 -28.56
N GLY A 176 -13.26 -17.59 -29.03
CA GLY A 176 -12.94 -17.93 -30.41
C GLY A 176 -13.89 -17.29 -31.44
N ALA A 177 -15.17 -17.13 -31.11
CA ALA A 177 -16.14 -16.43 -31.95
C ALA A 177 -15.81 -14.93 -32.05
N LEU A 178 -15.45 -14.28 -30.94
CA LEU A 178 -15.05 -12.87 -30.93
C LEU A 178 -13.82 -12.57 -31.78
N LYS A 179 -12.83 -13.48 -31.78
CA LYS A 179 -11.60 -13.32 -32.58
C LYS A 179 -11.87 -13.22 -34.09
N LYS A 180 -13.05 -13.65 -34.56
CA LYS A 180 -13.46 -13.60 -35.97
C LYS A 180 -14.23 -12.32 -36.33
N PHE A 181 -14.59 -11.49 -35.36
CA PHE A 181 -15.36 -10.27 -35.59
C PHE A 181 -14.67 -9.24 -36.51
N PRO A 182 -13.33 -9.02 -36.46
CA PRO A 182 -12.65 -8.14 -37.42
C PRO A 182 -12.84 -8.54 -38.90
N LEU A 183 -12.96 -9.84 -39.16
CA LEU A 183 -13.24 -10.38 -40.49
C LEU A 183 -14.69 -10.11 -40.92
N ILE A 184 -15.63 -10.27 -39.99
CA ILE A 184 -17.06 -9.96 -40.23
C ILE A 184 -17.24 -8.47 -40.53
N ASP A 185 -16.60 -7.59 -39.75
CA ASP A 185 -16.60 -6.14 -39.98
C ASP A 185 -16.01 -5.79 -41.35
N ALA A 186 -14.93 -6.47 -41.77
CA ALA A 186 -14.37 -6.30 -43.11
C ALA A 186 -15.36 -6.66 -44.22
N PHE A 187 -16.11 -7.76 -44.09
CA PHE A 187 -17.13 -8.14 -45.06
C PHE A 187 -18.29 -7.15 -45.11
N ARG A 188 -18.71 -6.59 -43.98
CA ARG A 188 -19.74 -5.54 -43.93
C ARG A 188 -19.29 -4.25 -44.62
N ARG A 189 -18.02 -3.86 -44.46
CA ARG A 189 -17.43 -2.69 -45.13
C ARG A 189 -17.26 -2.89 -46.65
N PHE A 190 -17.17 -4.14 -47.11
CA PHE A 190 -17.03 -4.50 -48.53
C PHE A 190 -18.04 -5.59 -48.95
N PRO A 191 -19.34 -5.27 -49.03
CA PRO A 191 -20.41 -6.28 -49.15
C PRO A 191 -20.31 -7.13 -50.42
N ALA A 192 -19.85 -6.58 -51.55
CA ALA A 192 -19.66 -7.34 -52.78
C ALA A 192 -18.54 -8.40 -52.66
N LEU A 193 -17.40 -8.04 -52.05
CA LEU A 193 -16.30 -8.97 -51.77
C LEU A 193 -16.69 -9.98 -50.70
N GLY A 194 -17.42 -9.54 -49.66
CA GLY A 194 -17.96 -10.41 -48.62
C GLY A 194 -18.91 -11.45 -49.17
N SER A 195 -19.86 -11.07 -50.03
CA SER A 195 -20.80 -11.99 -50.67
C SER A 195 -20.09 -13.03 -51.55
N MET A 196 -19.11 -12.59 -52.35
CA MET A 196 -18.27 -13.49 -53.15
C MET A 196 -17.44 -14.46 -52.29
N PHE A 197 -16.85 -13.98 -51.19
CA PHE A 197 -16.08 -14.84 -50.30
C PHE A 197 -16.98 -15.84 -49.55
N MET A 198 -18.17 -15.39 -49.15
CA MET A 198 -19.14 -16.23 -48.44
C MET A 198 -19.65 -17.39 -49.30
N THR A 199 -19.79 -17.20 -50.61
CA THR A 199 -20.16 -18.29 -51.54
C THR A 199 -18.99 -19.25 -51.83
N LEU A 200 -17.74 -18.79 -51.72
CA LEU A 200 -16.55 -19.61 -52.00
C LEU A 200 -16.10 -20.48 -50.81
N ILE A 201 -16.47 -20.15 -49.56
CA ILE A 201 -16.05 -20.90 -48.36
C ILE A 201 -17.24 -21.25 -47.44
N PRO A 202 -18.23 -22.03 -47.91
CA PRO A 202 -19.42 -22.37 -47.13
C PRO A 202 -19.11 -23.19 -45.86
N GLY A 203 -18.07 -24.04 -45.90
CA GLY A 203 -17.68 -24.86 -44.74
C GLY A 203 -17.22 -24.03 -43.53
N MET A 204 -16.56 -22.89 -43.75
CA MET A 204 -16.11 -22.00 -42.67
C MET A 204 -17.30 -21.28 -42.03
N ILE A 205 -18.28 -20.87 -42.84
CA ILE A 205 -19.51 -20.22 -42.36
C ILE A 205 -20.38 -21.19 -41.59
N ASN A 206 -20.60 -22.39 -42.11
CA ASN A 206 -21.37 -23.42 -41.42
C ASN A 206 -20.74 -23.75 -40.07
N LYS A 207 -19.41 -23.84 -39.99
CA LYS A 207 -18.69 -24.02 -38.72
C LYS A 207 -18.86 -22.84 -37.76
N LEU A 208 -18.90 -21.61 -38.26
CA LEU A 208 -19.13 -20.42 -37.43
C LEU A 208 -20.57 -20.36 -36.89
N ILE A 209 -21.55 -20.67 -37.73
CA ILE A 209 -22.97 -20.76 -37.36
C ILE A 209 -23.15 -21.86 -36.31
N GLU A 210 -22.59 -23.04 -36.54
CA GLU A 210 -22.63 -24.17 -35.60
C GLU A 210 -22.03 -23.80 -34.24
N GLN A 211 -20.84 -23.18 -34.22
CA GLN A 211 -20.21 -22.72 -32.97
C GLN A 211 -21.06 -21.66 -32.24
N THR A 212 -21.72 -20.78 -32.98
CA THR A 212 -22.60 -19.76 -32.41
C THR A 212 -23.84 -20.42 -31.80
N HIS A 213 -24.47 -21.37 -32.49
CA HIS A 213 -25.61 -22.11 -31.96
C HIS A 213 -25.27 -22.96 -30.75
N GLN A 214 -24.11 -23.63 -30.74
CA GLN A 214 -23.63 -24.37 -29.57
C GLN A 214 -23.47 -23.46 -28.35
N ASN A 215 -22.91 -22.26 -28.54
CA ASN A 215 -22.78 -21.26 -27.49
C ASN A 215 -24.15 -20.78 -26.95
N GLU A 216 -25.10 -20.49 -27.86
CA GLU A 216 -26.47 -20.09 -27.51
C GLU A 216 -27.21 -21.20 -26.74
N GLU A 217 -27.20 -22.43 -27.26
CA GLU A 217 -27.86 -23.57 -26.63
C GLU A 217 -27.29 -23.88 -25.25
N PHE A 218 -25.97 -23.79 -25.10
CA PHE A 218 -25.33 -23.96 -23.80
C PHE A 218 -25.79 -22.89 -22.81
N SER A 219 -25.78 -21.62 -23.21
CA SER A 219 -26.26 -20.50 -22.39
C SER A 219 -27.74 -20.67 -22.00
N ILE A 220 -28.59 -21.08 -22.93
CA ILE A 220 -30.01 -21.40 -22.67
C ILE A 220 -30.12 -22.54 -21.66
N SER A 221 -29.31 -23.59 -21.79
CA SER A 221 -29.37 -24.76 -20.90
C SER A 221 -29.01 -24.38 -19.46
N LEU A 222 -27.98 -23.55 -19.25
CA LEU A 222 -27.58 -23.07 -17.93
C LEU A 222 -28.64 -22.17 -17.31
N VAL A 223 -29.20 -21.24 -18.09
CA VAL A 223 -30.29 -20.38 -17.60
C VAL A 223 -31.53 -21.18 -17.23
N LYS A 224 -31.93 -22.16 -18.04
CA LYS A 224 -33.05 -23.05 -17.71
C LYS A 224 -32.81 -23.83 -16.42
N LYS A 225 -31.60 -24.39 -16.27
CA LYS A 225 -31.19 -25.08 -15.04
C LYS A 225 -31.23 -24.15 -13.82
N ARG A 226 -30.77 -22.91 -13.98
CA ARG A 226 -30.80 -21.87 -12.95
C ARG A 226 -32.23 -21.47 -12.57
N ILE A 227 -33.13 -21.28 -13.55
CA ILE A 227 -34.55 -21.00 -13.31
C ILE A 227 -35.22 -22.17 -12.56
N ALA A 228 -34.96 -23.41 -12.97
CA ALA A 228 -35.54 -24.60 -12.34
C ALA A 228 -35.08 -24.80 -10.88
N ARG A 229 -33.87 -24.32 -10.54
CA ARG A 229 -33.28 -24.38 -9.20
C ARG A 229 -33.37 -23.05 -8.46
N HIS A 230 -34.35 -22.21 -8.79
CA HIS A 230 -34.46 -20.89 -8.19
C HIS A 230 -34.53 -20.98 -6.66
N ASP A 231 -33.55 -20.39 -6.01
CA ASP A 231 -33.42 -20.33 -4.56
C ASP A 231 -33.27 -18.87 -4.15
N ALA A 232 -34.34 -18.31 -3.57
CA ALA A 232 -34.40 -16.93 -3.12
C ALA A 232 -33.46 -16.63 -1.92
N SER A 233 -32.94 -17.66 -1.26
CA SER A 233 -31.97 -17.50 -0.17
C SER A 233 -30.58 -17.14 -0.70
N ARG A 234 -30.22 -17.61 -1.90
CA ARG A 234 -28.94 -17.32 -2.55
C ARG A 234 -28.88 -15.87 -3.02
N LYS A 235 -27.85 -15.14 -2.59
CA LYS A 235 -27.69 -13.70 -2.84
C LYS A 235 -26.80 -13.39 -4.04
N ASP A 236 -27.08 -13.97 -5.21
CA ASP A 236 -26.41 -13.59 -6.47
C ASP A 236 -27.25 -12.60 -7.31
N PHE A 237 -26.64 -11.98 -8.33
CA PHE A 237 -27.36 -11.01 -9.15
C PHE A 237 -28.45 -11.69 -10.00
N MET A 238 -28.33 -12.97 -10.35
CA MET A 238 -29.36 -13.69 -11.11
C MET A 238 -30.62 -13.95 -10.26
N THR A 239 -30.50 -14.28 -8.97
CA THR A 239 -31.64 -14.34 -8.04
C THR A 239 -32.37 -13.01 -8.04
N ARG A 240 -31.66 -11.89 -7.94
CA ARG A 240 -32.27 -10.54 -7.94
C ARG A 240 -32.99 -10.22 -9.25
N ILE A 241 -32.45 -10.67 -10.38
CA ILE A 241 -33.10 -10.53 -11.70
C ILE A 241 -34.37 -11.37 -11.76
N LEU A 242 -34.31 -12.62 -11.29
CA LEU A 242 -35.44 -13.55 -11.27
C LEU A 242 -36.56 -13.11 -10.31
N ASP A 243 -36.22 -12.62 -9.12
CA ASP A 243 -37.18 -12.11 -8.11
C ASP A 243 -38.07 -10.97 -8.66
N LYS A 244 -37.50 -10.14 -9.53
CA LYS A 244 -38.18 -8.97 -10.14
C LYS A 244 -38.52 -9.18 -11.61
N ARG A 245 -38.44 -10.43 -12.08
CA ARG A 245 -38.70 -10.78 -13.47
C ARG A 245 -40.18 -10.75 -13.77
N ASP A 246 -40.54 -9.95 -14.76
CA ASP A 246 -41.81 -10.06 -15.47
C ASP A 246 -41.60 -10.98 -16.67
N VAL A 247 -42.14 -12.20 -16.60
CA VAL A 247 -41.94 -13.25 -17.62
C VAL A 247 -42.51 -12.85 -18.99
N GLU A 248 -43.54 -12.01 -19.01
CA GLU A 248 -44.13 -11.49 -20.25
C GLU A 248 -43.20 -10.50 -20.96
N LYS A 249 -42.36 -9.79 -20.20
CA LYS A 249 -41.42 -8.78 -20.73
C LYS A 249 -40.02 -9.31 -20.95
N VAL A 250 -39.60 -10.29 -20.15
CA VAL A 250 -38.25 -10.87 -20.19
C VAL A 250 -38.39 -12.37 -20.31
N SER A 251 -38.28 -12.90 -21.53
CA SER A 251 -38.34 -14.33 -21.82
C SER A 251 -37.09 -15.08 -21.34
N ASP A 252 -37.14 -16.40 -21.29
CA ASP A 252 -35.97 -17.23 -20.94
C ASP A 252 -34.82 -17.02 -21.93
N LEU A 253 -35.18 -16.80 -23.20
CA LEU A 253 -34.23 -16.49 -24.26
C LEU A 253 -33.57 -15.12 -24.04
N GLN A 254 -34.34 -14.13 -23.58
CA GLN A 254 -33.81 -12.81 -23.21
C GLN A 254 -32.87 -12.89 -21.99
N LEU A 255 -33.20 -13.72 -20.99
CA LEU A 255 -32.31 -13.98 -19.86
C LEU A 255 -31.01 -14.66 -20.30
N ALA A 256 -31.08 -15.64 -21.21
CA ALA A 256 -29.89 -16.28 -21.79
C ALA A 256 -29.00 -15.28 -22.53
N ALA A 257 -29.61 -14.35 -23.27
CA ALA A 257 -28.88 -13.26 -23.92
C ALA A 257 -28.19 -12.33 -22.90
N TYR A 258 -28.85 -11.98 -21.79
CA TYR A 258 -28.22 -11.21 -20.71
C TYR A 258 -27.08 -11.98 -20.02
N ALA A 259 -27.27 -13.26 -19.73
CA ALA A 259 -26.25 -14.09 -19.09
C ALA A 259 -25.00 -14.24 -19.98
N SER A 260 -25.19 -14.37 -21.30
CA SER A 260 -24.09 -14.38 -22.26
C SER A 260 -23.28 -13.07 -22.24
N ASP A 261 -23.96 -11.91 -22.18
CA ASP A 261 -23.31 -10.59 -22.02
C ASP A 261 -22.52 -10.50 -20.71
N PHE A 262 -23.06 -11.03 -19.60
CA PHE A 262 -22.39 -10.98 -18.30
C PHE A 262 -21.07 -11.74 -18.31
N VAL A 263 -21.05 -12.94 -18.89
CA VAL A 263 -19.83 -13.73 -18.99
C VAL A 263 -18.79 -13.07 -19.88
N LEU A 264 -19.22 -12.54 -21.01
CA LEU A 264 -18.30 -11.88 -21.93
C LEU A 264 -17.70 -10.61 -21.32
N GLY A 265 -18.56 -9.77 -20.74
CA GLY A 265 -18.15 -8.48 -20.17
C GLY A 265 -17.38 -8.63 -18.86
N GLY A 266 -17.81 -9.53 -17.97
CA GLY A 266 -17.26 -9.69 -16.62
C GLY A 266 -15.94 -10.46 -16.57
N SER A 267 -15.73 -11.43 -17.47
CA SER A 267 -14.53 -12.29 -17.38
C SER A 267 -13.30 -11.69 -18.05
N GLU A 268 -13.37 -11.44 -19.37
CA GLU A 268 -12.19 -11.10 -20.18
C GLU A 268 -11.59 -9.75 -19.77
N THR A 269 -12.44 -8.77 -19.45
CA THR A 269 -11.98 -7.41 -19.11
C THR A 269 -11.26 -7.35 -17.76
N THR A 270 -11.81 -8.02 -16.74
CA THR A 270 -11.16 -8.11 -15.42
C THR A 270 -9.85 -8.89 -15.51
N ALA A 271 -9.86 -10.05 -16.18
CA ALA A 271 -8.67 -10.88 -16.34
C ALA A 271 -7.54 -10.14 -17.07
N THR A 272 -7.86 -9.41 -18.13
CA THR A 272 -6.90 -8.58 -18.87
C THR A 272 -6.31 -7.48 -17.98
N THR A 273 -7.15 -6.81 -17.20
CA THR A 273 -6.73 -5.72 -16.31
C THR A 273 -5.79 -6.22 -15.22
N LEU A 274 -6.16 -7.30 -14.53
CA LEU A 274 -5.34 -7.93 -13.49
C LEU A 274 -3.99 -8.39 -14.03
N SER A 275 -3.99 -9.05 -15.19
CA SER A 275 -2.77 -9.52 -15.86
C SER A 275 -1.82 -8.36 -16.18
N CYS A 276 -2.35 -7.28 -16.76
CA CYS A 276 -1.58 -6.08 -17.08
C CYS A 276 -1.00 -5.42 -15.83
N ILE A 277 -1.81 -5.25 -14.78
CA ILE A 277 -1.36 -4.63 -13.53
C ILE A 277 -0.19 -5.41 -12.94
N VAL A 278 -0.33 -6.74 -12.79
CA VAL A 278 0.75 -7.55 -12.20
C VAL A 278 2.00 -7.54 -13.08
N TYR A 279 1.87 -7.56 -14.41
CA TYR A 279 3.02 -7.40 -15.31
C TYR A 279 3.79 -6.09 -15.05
N TYR A 280 3.10 -4.94 -15.03
CA TYR A 280 3.78 -3.66 -14.84
C TYR A 280 4.36 -3.52 -13.43
N LEU A 281 3.68 -4.04 -12.40
CA LEU A 281 4.23 -4.07 -11.05
C LEU A 281 5.52 -4.90 -10.99
N LEU A 282 5.58 -6.05 -11.69
CA LEU A 282 6.80 -6.86 -11.77
C LEU A 282 7.95 -6.17 -12.52
N LYS A 283 7.62 -5.29 -13.49
CA LYS A 283 8.60 -4.47 -14.21
C LYS A 283 9.01 -3.21 -13.46
N LYS A 284 8.26 -2.80 -12.43
CA LYS A 284 8.51 -1.58 -11.63
C LYS A 284 8.61 -1.93 -10.13
N PRO A 285 9.77 -2.42 -9.66
CA PRO A 285 9.95 -2.88 -8.28
C PRO A 285 9.59 -1.85 -7.21
N ASP A 286 9.83 -0.57 -7.46
CA ASP A 286 9.54 0.51 -6.50
C ASP A 286 8.03 0.69 -6.29
N ILE A 287 7.26 0.67 -7.38
CA ILE A 287 5.79 0.75 -7.35
C ILE A 287 5.20 -0.51 -6.69
N MET A 288 5.74 -1.69 -7.01
CA MET A 288 5.38 -2.94 -6.36
C MET A 288 5.68 -2.90 -4.85
N ALA A 289 6.82 -2.33 -4.46
CA ALA A 289 7.19 -2.20 -3.05
C ALA A 289 6.23 -1.27 -2.30
N GLU A 290 5.87 -0.12 -2.89
CA GLU A 290 4.94 0.84 -2.28
C GLU A 290 3.52 0.26 -2.16
N LEU A 291 3.02 -0.43 -3.19
CA LEU A 291 1.72 -1.11 -3.13
C LEU A 291 1.71 -2.22 -2.08
N LYS A 292 2.74 -3.07 -2.06
CA LYS A 292 2.87 -4.11 -1.04
C LYS A 292 2.95 -3.51 0.36
N ARG A 293 3.65 -2.39 0.52
CA ARG A 293 3.72 -1.67 1.78
C ARG A 293 2.32 -1.25 2.21
N GLU A 294 1.57 -0.51 1.38
CA GLU A 294 0.21 -0.08 1.69
C GLU A 294 -0.70 -1.25 2.13
N ILE A 295 -0.69 -2.35 1.38
CA ILE A 295 -1.50 -3.53 1.66
C ILE A 295 -1.05 -4.23 2.95
N ARG A 296 0.24 -4.58 3.07
CA ARG A 296 0.75 -5.40 4.18
C ARG A 296 0.78 -4.62 5.50
N THR A 297 0.89 -3.29 5.48
CA THR A 297 0.77 -2.48 6.70
C THR A 297 -0.68 -2.31 7.17
N ARG A 298 -1.65 -2.33 6.24
CA ARG A 298 -3.07 -2.10 6.58
C ARG A 298 -3.73 -3.31 7.27
N TYR A 299 -3.21 -4.52 7.07
CA TYR A 299 -3.86 -5.77 7.49
C TYR A 299 -2.94 -6.67 8.29
N GLN A 300 -3.33 -6.95 9.54
CA GLN A 300 -2.61 -7.86 10.44
C GLN A 300 -2.81 -9.35 10.10
N SER A 301 -3.88 -9.69 9.38
CA SER A 301 -4.19 -11.07 9.01
C SER A 301 -4.88 -11.14 7.65
N TYR A 302 -4.79 -12.30 7.00
CA TYR A 302 -5.43 -12.56 5.72
C TYR A 302 -6.96 -12.39 5.77
N GLY A 303 -7.58 -12.82 6.88
CA GLY A 303 -9.04 -12.75 7.07
C GLY A 303 -9.58 -11.34 7.33
N ALA A 304 -8.71 -10.37 7.66
CA ALA A 304 -9.12 -8.99 7.89
C ALA A 304 -9.36 -8.19 6.58
N MET A 305 -9.05 -8.78 5.41
CA MET A 305 -9.25 -8.17 4.10
C MET A 305 -10.65 -8.48 3.55
N ASP A 306 -11.58 -7.57 3.78
CA ASP A 306 -12.91 -7.53 3.16
C ASP A 306 -13.03 -6.39 2.12
N SER A 307 -14.09 -6.39 1.32
CA SER A 307 -14.30 -5.38 0.28
C SER A 307 -14.37 -3.96 0.84
N ALA A 308 -15.00 -3.80 2.01
CA ALA A 308 -15.22 -2.51 2.64
C ALA A 308 -13.90 -1.86 3.07
N SER A 309 -12.98 -2.64 3.63
CA SER A 309 -11.66 -2.18 4.04
C SER A 309 -10.74 -1.96 2.84
N VAL A 310 -10.75 -2.83 1.83
CA VAL A 310 -9.82 -2.73 0.68
C VAL A 310 -10.16 -1.52 -0.20
N ILE A 311 -11.42 -1.06 -0.23
CA ILE A 311 -11.82 0.20 -0.88
C ILE A 311 -11.06 1.41 -0.31
N GLN A 312 -10.57 1.34 0.93
CA GLN A 312 -9.87 2.44 1.61
C GLN A 312 -8.38 2.56 1.25
N LEU A 313 -7.88 1.75 0.30
CA LEU A 313 -6.49 1.74 -0.14
C LEU A 313 -6.27 2.70 -1.33
N PRO A 314 -5.81 3.95 -1.12
CA PRO A 314 -5.68 4.94 -2.18
C PRO A 314 -4.64 4.58 -3.24
N TYR A 315 -3.51 3.98 -2.86
CA TYR A 315 -2.46 3.61 -3.80
C TYR A 315 -2.86 2.40 -4.64
N LEU A 316 -3.51 1.39 -4.05
CA LEU A 316 -4.13 0.29 -4.81
C LEU A 316 -5.13 0.82 -5.85
N LYS A 317 -5.99 1.76 -5.47
CA LYS A 317 -6.91 2.40 -6.41
C LYS A 317 -6.15 3.10 -7.55
N ALA A 318 -5.09 3.83 -7.22
CA ALA A 318 -4.25 4.51 -8.19
C ALA A 318 -3.57 3.54 -9.17
N VAL A 319 -3.04 2.42 -8.68
CA VAL A 319 -2.44 1.35 -9.49
C VAL A 319 -3.46 0.75 -10.45
N ILE A 320 -4.69 0.49 -9.99
CA ILE A 320 -5.75 -0.07 -10.85
C ILE A 320 -6.15 0.93 -11.94
N LEU A 321 -6.28 2.23 -11.61
CA LEU A 321 -6.57 3.28 -12.58
C LEU A 321 -5.44 3.40 -13.62
N GLU A 322 -4.19 3.34 -13.19
CA GLU A 322 -3.04 3.39 -14.10
C GLU A 322 -2.95 2.15 -15.00
N GLY A 323 -3.25 0.96 -14.47
CA GLY A 323 -3.37 -0.27 -15.25
C GLY A 323 -4.39 -0.16 -16.37
N MET A 324 -5.58 0.35 -16.07
CA MET A 324 -6.62 0.57 -17.07
C MET A 324 -6.31 1.75 -18.02
N ARG A 325 -5.50 2.73 -17.61
CA ARG A 325 -5.04 3.82 -18.50
C ARG A 325 -4.03 3.30 -19.51
N ILE A 326 -2.96 2.66 -19.03
CA ILE A 326 -1.84 2.24 -19.89
C ILE A 326 -2.24 1.10 -20.83
N PHE A 327 -3.22 0.29 -20.42
CA PHE A 327 -3.73 -0.83 -21.19
C PHE A 327 -5.25 -0.94 -21.03
N PRO A 328 -6.04 -0.10 -21.74
CA PRO A 328 -7.49 -0.10 -21.65
C PRO A 328 -8.06 -1.48 -22.03
N PRO A 329 -8.86 -2.14 -21.17
CA PRO A 329 -9.36 -3.50 -21.43
C PRO A 329 -10.20 -3.60 -22.71
N VAL A 330 -10.88 -2.51 -23.06
CA VAL A 330 -11.54 -2.31 -24.35
C VAL A 330 -10.70 -1.32 -25.17
N PRO A 331 -9.91 -1.79 -26.16
CA PRO A 331 -8.92 -0.95 -26.84
C PRO A 331 -9.41 -0.22 -28.10
N PHE A 332 -10.71 -0.27 -28.38
CA PHE A 332 -11.31 0.35 -29.56
C PHE A 332 -12.37 1.38 -29.16
N ALA A 333 -12.62 2.34 -30.06
CA ALA A 333 -13.66 3.34 -29.85
C ALA A 333 -15.05 2.69 -29.81
N LEU A 334 -15.96 3.17 -28.97
CA LEU A 334 -17.34 2.68 -28.94
C LEU A 334 -18.17 3.49 -29.96
N PRO A 335 -18.44 3.00 -31.18
CA PRO A 335 -18.93 3.86 -32.25
C PRO A 335 -20.38 4.29 -32.02
N ARG A 336 -20.66 5.57 -32.26
CA ARG A 336 -21.97 6.17 -32.19
C ARG A 336 -22.31 6.93 -33.47
N ILE A 337 -23.59 7.15 -33.74
CA ILE A 337 -24.06 7.93 -34.89
C ILE A 337 -24.46 9.33 -34.41
N VAL A 338 -23.94 10.36 -35.09
CA VAL A 338 -24.37 11.75 -34.91
C VAL A 338 -25.85 11.88 -35.27
N PRO A 339 -26.70 12.43 -34.39
CA PRO A 339 -28.15 12.48 -34.58
C PRO A 339 -28.58 13.39 -35.73
N GLU A 340 -29.84 13.26 -36.16
CA GLU A 340 -30.45 14.15 -37.16
C GLU A 340 -30.35 15.63 -36.75
N GLY A 341 -29.92 16.47 -37.70
CA GLY A 341 -29.60 17.89 -37.47
C GLY A 341 -28.11 18.18 -37.30
N GLY A 342 -27.27 17.14 -37.14
CA GLY A 342 -25.86 17.31 -36.80
C GLY A 342 -25.68 17.63 -35.31
N ASP A 343 -24.44 17.61 -34.85
CA ASP A 343 -24.09 18.00 -33.48
C ASP A 343 -22.61 18.41 -33.39
N GLU A 344 -22.25 19.16 -32.37
CA GLU A 344 -20.88 19.57 -32.07
C GLU A 344 -20.21 18.60 -31.10
N ILE A 345 -18.97 18.23 -31.40
CA ILE A 345 -18.13 17.36 -30.55
C ILE A 345 -16.75 17.98 -30.50
N ASP A 346 -16.29 18.32 -29.30
CA ASP A 346 -14.97 18.90 -29.06
C ASP A 346 -14.67 20.10 -30.00
N GLY A 347 -15.63 21.03 -30.11
CA GLY A 347 -15.53 22.21 -30.98
C GLY A 347 -15.74 21.94 -32.48
N CYS A 348 -16.04 20.70 -32.88
CA CYS A 348 -16.21 20.30 -34.27
C CYS A 348 -17.66 19.95 -34.59
N LEU A 349 -18.30 20.76 -35.44
CA LEU A 349 -19.64 20.48 -35.96
C LEU A 349 -19.59 19.36 -36.99
N LEU A 350 -20.32 18.27 -36.73
CA LEU A 350 -20.40 17.10 -37.60
C LEU A 350 -21.81 16.89 -38.15
N PRO A 351 -21.95 16.47 -39.43
CA PRO A 351 -23.24 16.20 -40.02
C PRO A 351 -23.86 14.93 -39.44
N ALA A 352 -25.20 14.88 -39.48
CA ALA A 352 -25.98 13.71 -39.13
C ALA A 352 -25.51 12.46 -39.90
N GLY A 353 -25.54 11.29 -39.25
CA GLY A 353 -25.10 10.03 -39.85
C GLY A 353 -23.59 9.79 -39.79
N THR A 354 -22.78 10.78 -39.36
CA THR A 354 -21.34 10.55 -39.13
C THR A 354 -21.15 9.58 -37.97
N ILE A 355 -20.28 8.58 -38.15
CA ILE A 355 -19.91 7.66 -37.07
C ILE A 355 -18.75 8.30 -36.28
N VAL A 356 -18.91 8.36 -34.96
CA VAL A 356 -17.94 8.98 -34.05
C VAL A 356 -17.62 8.07 -32.88
N GLY A 357 -16.42 8.21 -32.32
CA GLY A 357 -16.07 7.57 -31.07
C GLY A 357 -14.75 8.06 -30.52
N THR A 358 -14.62 8.07 -29.19
CA THR A 358 -13.33 8.33 -28.54
C THR A 358 -12.53 7.04 -28.50
N ASN A 359 -11.34 7.02 -29.12
CA ASN A 359 -10.47 5.86 -29.07
C ASN A 359 -9.74 5.84 -27.71
N PRO A 360 -9.96 4.81 -26.87
CA PRO A 360 -9.44 4.80 -25.50
C PRO A 360 -7.92 4.69 -25.44
N VAL A 361 -7.28 3.95 -26.34
CA VAL A 361 -5.80 3.88 -26.40
C VAL A 361 -5.23 5.22 -26.85
N ALA A 362 -5.80 5.85 -27.89
CA ALA A 362 -5.35 7.17 -28.32
C ALA A 362 -5.55 8.24 -27.25
N ALA A 363 -6.69 8.22 -26.54
CA ALA A 363 -6.97 9.18 -25.47
C ALA A 363 -6.04 8.96 -24.26
N ALA A 364 -5.83 7.71 -23.85
CA ALA A 364 -5.06 7.37 -22.66
C ALA A 364 -3.54 7.42 -22.86
N MET A 365 -3.06 7.26 -24.11
CA MET A 365 -1.63 7.17 -24.43
C MET A 365 -1.10 8.35 -25.26
N SER A 366 -1.89 9.40 -25.47
CA SER A 366 -1.43 10.58 -26.19
C SER A 366 -0.61 11.51 -25.31
N THR A 367 0.48 12.03 -25.87
CA THR A 367 1.33 13.06 -25.23
C THR A 367 0.59 14.38 -24.98
N ARG A 368 -0.57 14.57 -25.63
CA ARG A 368 -1.46 15.72 -25.45
C ARG A 368 -2.29 15.65 -24.16
N ASN A 369 -2.51 14.45 -23.64
CA ASN A 369 -3.34 14.22 -22.46
C ASN A 369 -2.54 13.75 -21.25
N PHE A 370 -1.41 13.07 -21.45
CA PHE A 370 -0.61 12.53 -20.36
C PHE A 370 0.87 12.80 -20.61
N SER A 371 1.55 13.25 -19.56
CA SER A 371 3.00 13.29 -19.48
C SER A 371 3.56 11.87 -19.37
N GLU A 372 4.60 11.57 -20.16
CA GLU A 372 5.19 10.23 -20.28
C GLU A 372 4.13 9.11 -20.40
N PRO A 373 3.29 9.12 -21.45
CA PRO A 373 2.08 8.29 -21.51
C PRO A 373 2.35 6.78 -21.50
N PHE A 374 3.56 6.36 -21.88
CA PHE A 374 3.99 4.96 -21.86
C PHE A 374 4.60 4.51 -20.52
N GLU A 375 4.84 5.43 -19.59
CA GLU A 375 5.31 5.10 -18.25
C GLU A 375 4.14 4.73 -17.33
N PHE A 376 4.34 3.66 -16.57
CA PHE A 376 3.39 3.21 -15.55
C PHE A 376 3.62 4.01 -14.25
N SER A 377 2.83 5.05 -14.02
CA SER A 377 2.94 5.91 -12.82
C SER A 377 1.59 6.07 -12.12
N PRO A 378 1.32 5.30 -11.05
CA PRO A 378 0.13 5.46 -10.22
C PRO A 378 0.01 6.83 -9.56
N GLU A 379 1.14 7.52 -9.31
CA GLU A 379 1.21 8.78 -8.57
C GLU A 379 0.34 9.89 -9.20
N ARG A 380 0.08 9.83 -10.52
CA ARG A 380 -0.81 10.77 -11.21
C ARG A 380 -2.26 10.75 -10.71
N TRP A 381 -2.67 9.68 -10.02
CA TRP A 381 -4.04 9.49 -9.53
C TRP A 381 -4.22 9.88 -8.05
N LEU A 382 -3.17 10.37 -7.38
CA LEU A 382 -3.19 10.73 -5.96
C LEU A 382 -3.50 12.23 -5.74
N LYS A 383 -4.23 12.57 -4.67
CA LYS A 383 -4.57 13.97 -4.37
C LYS A 383 -3.36 14.85 -4.01
N SER A 384 -2.25 14.25 -3.57
CA SER A 384 -1.02 14.99 -3.21
C SER A 384 -0.21 15.44 -4.44
N SER A 385 -0.43 14.85 -5.62
CA SER A 385 0.21 15.28 -6.87
C SER A 385 -0.55 16.40 -7.59
N THR A 386 -1.78 16.74 -7.14
CA THR A 386 -2.59 17.80 -7.76
C THR A 386 -2.26 19.22 -7.28
N LYS A 387 -1.28 19.40 -6.39
CA LYS A 387 -0.62 20.69 -6.22
C LYS A 387 0.44 20.79 -7.30
N GLU A 388 0.04 21.28 -8.47
CA GLU A 388 0.92 21.72 -9.55
C GLU A 388 2.19 20.88 -9.65
N THR A 389 2.11 19.73 -10.32
CA THR A 389 3.28 19.15 -10.97
C THR A 389 3.87 20.24 -11.83
N LYS A 390 4.90 20.91 -11.30
CA LYS A 390 5.77 21.79 -12.06
C LYS A 390 6.21 20.97 -13.26
N GLU A 391 5.62 21.29 -14.43
CA GLU A 391 5.95 20.82 -15.79
C GLU A 391 5.18 19.64 -16.44
N GLY A 392 3.98 19.21 -16.00
CA GLY A 392 3.21 18.19 -16.75
C GLY A 392 1.67 18.25 -16.65
N LEU A 393 0.97 18.38 -17.79
CA LEU A 393 -0.49 18.40 -17.94
C LEU A 393 -1.06 16.96 -18.06
N ASP A 394 -1.35 16.31 -16.93
CA ASP A 394 -2.12 15.05 -16.94
C ASP A 394 -3.63 15.31 -16.89
N ILE A 395 -4.31 15.09 -18.02
CA ILE A 395 -5.77 15.21 -18.17
C ILE A 395 -6.40 13.86 -17.85
N LEU A 396 -6.54 13.57 -16.55
CA LEU A 396 -7.05 12.28 -16.05
C LEU A 396 -8.41 11.87 -16.66
N GLY A 397 -9.26 12.85 -16.99
CA GLY A 397 -10.57 12.65 -17.61
C GLY A 397 -10.52 12.04 -19.02
N ALA A 398 -9.36 12.02 -19.69
CA ALA A 398 -9.16 11.35 -20.97
C ALA A 398 -9.15 9.82 -20.85
N SER A 399 -8.94 9.27 -19.65
CA SER A 399 -9.06 7.83 -19.36
C SER A 399 -10.45 7.52 -18.80
N GLN A 400 -11.30 6.88 -19.60
CA GLN A 400 -12.66 6.46 -19.22
C GLN A 400 -12.86 4.96 -19.47
N PRO A 401 -12.18 4.06 -18.73
CA PRO A 401 -12.22 2.62 -19.00
C PRO A 401 -13.61 2.00 -18.85
N PHE A 402 -14.51 2.66 -18.11
CA PHE A 402 -15.90 2.22 -17.93
C PHE A 402 -16.91 2.98 -18.81
N SER A 403 -16.45 3.89 -19.68
CA SER A 403 -17.29 4.81 -20.46
C SER A 403 -18.21 5.69 -19.58
N LEU A 404 -19.07 6.50 -20.21
CA LEU A 404 -19.95 7.48 -19.54
C LEU A 404 -21.42 7.31 -19.93
N GLY A 405 -22.29 7.96 -19.16
CA GLY A 405 -23.72 8.14 -19.46
C GLY A 405 -24.56 6.87 -19.44
N ALA A 406 -25.69 6.89 -20.16
CA ALA A 406 -26.71 5.83 -20.13
C ALA A 406 -26.21 4.47 -20.63
N ARG A 407 -25.09 4.45 -21.35
CA ARG A 407 -24.44 3.26 -21.92
C ARG A 407 -23.13 2.90 -21.20
N GLY A 408 -22.80 3.56 -20.08
CA GLY A 408 -21.63 3.26 -19.27
C GLY A 408 -21.72 1.86 -18.62
N CYS A 409 -20.56 1.29 -18.26
CA CYS A 409 -20.45 -0.07 -17.73
C CYS A 409 -21.40 -0.29 -16.54
N ILE A 410 -22.24 -1.33 -16.62
CA ILE A 410 -23.14 -1.71 -15.52
C ILE A 410 -22.42 -2.48 -14.42
N GLY A 411 -21.35 -3.21 -14.76
CA GLY A 411 -20.56 -4.03 -13.84
C GLY A 411 -19.42 -3.30 -13.13
N ILE A 412 -19.36 -1.96 -13.20
CA ILE A 412 -18.24 -1.17 -12.65
C ILE A 412 -17.92 -1.50 -11.18
N ASN A 413 -18.95 -1.66 -10.35
CA ASN A 413 -18.76 -1.93 -8.93
C ASN A 413 -18.26 -3.38 -8.68
N LEU A 414 -18.72 -4.34 -9.48
CA LEU A 414 -18.24 -5.73 -9.43
C LEU A 414 -16.78 -5.81 -9.87
N ALA A 415 -16.42 -5.17 -10.98
CA ALA A 415 -15.03 -5.12 -11.45
C ALA A 415 -14.10 -4.49 -10.39
N TRP A 416 -14.54 -3.43 -9.71
CA TRP A 416 -13.79 -2.84 -8.61
C TRP A 416 -13.63 -3.77 -7.42
N LEU A 417 -14.67 -4.51 -7.05
CA LEU A 417 -14.63 -5.51 -5.98
C LEU A 417 -13.61 -6.61 -6.32
N GLU A 418 -13.73 -7.21 -7.50
CA GLU A 418 -12.83 -8.27 -7.97
C GLU A 418 -11.39 -7.79 -8.00
N MET A 419 -11.10 -6.70 -8.73
CA MET A 419 -9.72 -6.23 -8.93
C MET A 419 -9.04 -5.87 -7.61
N ARG A 420 -9.74 -5.13 -6.73
CA ARG A 420 -9.18 -4.70 -5.46
C ARG A 420 -8.88 -5.88 -4.55
N THR A 421 -9.88 -6.73 -4.33
CA THR A 421 -9.77 -7.83 -3.38
C THR A 421 -8.78 -8.88 -3.87
N THR A 422 -8.75 -9.19 -5.17
CA THR A 422 -7.76 -10.10 -5.76
C THR A 422 -6.35 -9.55 -5.58
N LEU A 423 -6.08 -8.30 -5.99
CA LEU A 423 -4.72 -7.73 -5.88
C LEU A 423 -4.26 -7.61 -4.42
N ALA A 424 -5.15 -7.16 -3.52
CA ALA A 424 -4.83 -7.05 -2.09
C ALA A 424 -4.45 -8.41 -1.49
N LYS A 425 -5.32 -9.43 -1.62
CA LYS A 425 -5.07 -10.76 -1.06
C LYS A 425 -3.85 -11.44 -1.70
N LEU A 426 -3.68 -11.29 -3.02
CA LEU A 426 -2.57 -11.86 -3.78
C LEU A 426 -1.22 -11.30 -3.31
N LEU A 427 -1.10 -9.97 -3.25
CA LEU A 427 0.15 -9.29 -2.91
C LEU A 427 0.43 -9.29 -1.39
N TRP A 428 -0.60 -9.44 -0.55
CA TRP A 428 -0.42 -9.69 0.88
C TRP A 428 0.24 -11.04 1.12
N LYS A 429 -0.22 -12.09 0.43
CA LYS A 429 0.19 -13.48 0.70
C LYS A 429 1.47 -13.91 -0.04
N TYR A 430 1.67 -13.44 -1.27
CA TYR A 430 2.75 -13.92 -2.12
C TYR A 430 3.65 -12.80 -2.64
N ASP A 431 4.91 -13.16 -2.91
CA ASP A 431 5.85 -12.42 -3.73
C ASP A 431 6.05 -13.15 -5.06
N PHE A 432 6.19 -12.39 -6.14
CA PHE A 432 6.27 -12.91 -7.50
C PHE A 432 7.56 -12.45 -8.17
N SER A 433 8.09 -13.28 -9.08
CA SER A 433 9.15 -12.88 -10.00
C SER A 433 8.83 -13.35 -11.42
N LEU A 434 9.11 -12.50 -12.40
CA LEU A 434 8.82 -12.78 -13.81
C LEU A 434 9.76 -13.86 -14.34
N VAL A 435 9.21 -14.88 -15.01
CA VAL A 435 10.01 -15.95 -15.62
C VAL A 435 10.68 -15.47 -16.89
N ASN A 436 9.91 -14.86 -17.79
CA ASN A 436 10.41 -14.30 -19.05
C ASN A 436 10.73 -12.80 -18.91
N GLN A 437 12.00 -12.46 -18.79
CA GLN A 437 12.44 -11.07 -18.65
C GLN A 437 12.29 -10.25 -19.95
N ASP A 438 12.23 -10.90 -21.11
CA ASP A 438 12.10 -10.23 -22.42
C ASP A 438 10.65 -9.94 -22.83
N LEU A 439 9.70 -10.33 -21.98
CA LEU A 439 8.28 -10.10 -22.20
C LEU A 439 7.96 -8.60 -22.24
N ASP A 440 7.36 -8.15 -23.34
CA ASP A 440 6.90 -6.78 -23.54
C ASP A 440 5.39 -6.78 -23.78
N TRP A 441 4.64 -6.22 -22.84
CA TRP A 441 3.17 -6.33 -22.85
C TRP A 441 2.52 -5.61 -24.03
N GLN A 442 3.07 -4.47 -24.47
CA GLN A 442 2.51 -3.69 -25.58
C GLN A 442 2.90 -4.33 -26.92
N ARG A 443 4.17 -4.71 -27.07
CA ARG A 443 4.70 -5.37 -28.26
C ARG A 443 4.06 -6.74 -28.47
N ASP A 444 3.93 -7.55 -27.44
CA ASP A 444 3.51 -8.95 -27.59
C ASP A 444 1.97 -9.10 -27.57
N SER A 445 1.23 -8.03 -27.26
CA SER A 445 -0.23 -8.01 -27.37
C SER A 445 -0.73 -7.59 -28.76
N THR A 446 -1.79 -8.25 -29.21
CA THR A 446 -2.54 -7.90 -30.43
C THR A 446 -4.03 -7.75 -30.13
N MET A 447 -4.79 -7.01 -30.93
CA MET A 447 -6.23 -6.84 -30.75
C MET A 447 -7.04 -7.66 -31.77
N CYS A 448 -7.97 -8.48 -31.30
CA CYS A 448 -9.04 -9.08 -32.10
C CYS A 448 -10.39 -8.82 -31.41
N THR A 449 -10.93 -7.61 -31.57
CA THR A 449 -12.02 -7.03 -30.75
C THR A 449 -11.60 -6.76 -29.31
N PHE A 450 -11.14 -7.78 -28.59
CA PHE A 450 -10.45 -7.66 -27.30
C PHE A 450 -8.96 -7.90 -27.48
N TRP A 451 -8.19 -7.67 -26.41
CA TRP A 451 -6.77 -8.01 -26.41
C TRP A 451 -6.56 -9.52 -26.46
N ASN A 452 -5.61 -9.93 -27.28
CA ASN A 452 -4.94 -11.21 -27.20
C ASN A 452 -3.60 -10.92 -26.53
N ILE A 453 -3.57 -11.06 -25.20
CA ILE A 453 -2.42 -10.77 -24.34
C ILE A 453 -1.48 -11.98 -24.24
N PRO A 454 -0.18 -11.76 -24.01
CA PRO A 454 0.78 -12.85 -23.81
C PRO A 454 0.55 -13.56 -22.46
N GLU A 455 1.16 -14.74 -22.32
CA GLU A 455 1.14 -15.50 -21.07
C GLU A 455 2.09 -14.89 -20.03
N LEU A 456 1.56 -14.60 -18.84
CA LEU A 456 2.33 -14.07 -17.71
C LEU A 456 2.79 -15.19 -16.80
N TRP A 457 3.94 -15.78 -17.11
CA TRP A 457 4.57 -16.82 -16.29
C TRP A 457 5.39 -16.20 -15.14
N VAL A 458 5.10 -16.64 -13.91
CA VAL A 458 5.74 -16.16 -12.68
C VAL A 458 6.20 -17.30 -11.78
N ARG A 459 7.28 -17.08 -11.03
CA ARG A 459 7.60 -17.89 -9.85
C ARG A 459 6.91 -17.29 -8.64
N VAL A 460 6.30 -18.14 -7.83
CA VAL A 460 5.53 -17.76 -6.64
C VAL A 460 6.34 -18.11 -5.41
N LYS A 461 6.46 -17.18 -4.47
CA LYS A 461 7.03 -17.41 -3.16
C LYS A 461 6.07 -16.89 -2.10
N GLU A 462 5.79 -17.70 -1.08
CA GLU A 462 5.02 -17.22 0.08
C GLU A 462 5.79 -16.10 0.78
N ALA A 463 5.10 -14.99 1.04
CA ALA A 463 5.69 -13.85 1.73
C ALA A 463 6.04 -14.28 3.15
N SER A 464 7.32 -14.17 3.54
CA SER A 464 7.71 -14.58 4.89
C SER A 464 7.07 -13.66 5.93
N ARG A 465 6.61 -14.23 7.04
CA ARG A 465 6.09 -13.47 8.19
C ARG A 465 7.09 -12.42 8.68
N GLU A 466 8.39 -12.73 8.59
CA GLU A 466 9.49 -11.79 8.86
C GLU A 466 9.56 -10.64 7.83
N ALA A 467 9.35 -10.89 6.53
CA ALA A 467 9.31 -9.83 5.51
C ALA A 467 8.03 -8.97 5.60
N GLN A 468 6.92 -9.57 6.00
CA GLN A 468 5.65 -8.88 6.31
C GLN A 468 5.82 -7.95 7.53
N LEU A 469 6.49 -8.43 8.60
CA LEU A 469 6.82 -7.65 9.81
C LEU A 469 7.92 -6.59 9.55
N LEU A 470 8.93 -6.89 8.73
CA LEU A 470 10.00 -5.94 8.35
C LEU A 470 9.47 -4.73 7.57
N GLN A 471 8.39 -4.88 6.79
CA GLN A 471 7.72 -3.74 6.12
C GLN A 471 6.78 -2.97 7.06
N LEU A 472 6.22 -3.61 8.09
CA LEU A 472 5.43 -2.97 9.17
C LEU A 472 6.30 -2.02 10.01
N CYS A 473 7.55 -2.40 10.31
CA CYS A 473 8.49 -1.60 11.11
C CYS A 473 8.89 -0.25 10.49
N VAL A 474 8.61 0.00 9.20
CA VAL A 474 9.09 1.21 8.48
C VAL A 474 8.13 2.40 8.59
N LYS A 475 6.86 2.22 9.03
CA LYS A 475 5.91 3.36 9.12
C LYS A 475 5.00 3.42 10.35
N GLU A 476 4.83 2.33 11.09
CA GLU A 476 4.16 2.35 12.40
C GLU A 476 5.12 1.79 13.44
N THR A 477 6.04 2.62 13.90
CA THR A 477 6.90 2.23 15.00
C THR A 477 6.02 2.12 16.26
N MET A 478 6.07 0.96 16.92
CA MET A 478 5.75 0.79 18.35
C MET A 478 6.64 1.66 19.27
N ALA A 479 7.27 2.71 18.74
CA ALA A 479 8.18 3.58 19.46
C ALA A 479 7.43 4.61 20.31
N SER A 480 6.25 5.10 19.88
CA SER A 480 5.50 6.05 20.71
C SER A 480 4.93 5.36 21.95
N LEU A 481 5.32 5.84 23.13
CA LEU A 481 4.85 5.33 24.42
C LEU A 481 3.81 6.29 25.00
N ASN A 482 2.81 5.74 25.69
CA ASN A 482 1.90 6.51 26.51
C ASN A 482 2.19 6.19 27.97
N ILE A 483 2.93 7.05 28.65
CA ILE A 483 3.39 6.84 30.02
C ILE A 483 2.58 7.73 30.95
N THR A 484 2.05 7.13 32.01
CA THR A 484 1.24 7.76 33.04
C THR A 484 1.74 7.36 34.42
N GLU A 485 1.39 8.13 35.45
CA GLU A 485 1.76 7.78 36.83
C GLU A 485 1.16 6.44 37.30
N THR A 486 0.09 5.95 36.67
CA THR A 486 -0.50 4.64 37.00
C THR A 486 0.36 3.47 36.55
N ASP A 487 1.29 3.69 35.62
CA ASP A 487 2.24 2.67 35.17
C ASP A 487 3.36 2.44 36.20
N ILE A 488 3.46 3.29 37.22
CA ILE A 488 4.47 3.19 38.27
C ILE A 488 3.87 2.42 39.48
N PRO A 489 4.47 1.28 39.87
CA PRO A 489 3.98 0.45 40.97
C PRO A 489 4.07 1.17 42.33
N LEU A 490 3.20 0.78 43.26
CA LEU A 490 3.02 1.41 44.59
C LEU A 490 4.03 0.97 45.66
N GLU A 491 4.86 -0.04 45.39
CA GLU A 491 5.82 -0.60 46.36
C GLU A 491 7.24 -0.50 45.83
N LEU A 492 7.82 0.70 45.89
CA LEU A 492 9.22 0.94 45.58
C LEU A 492 9.97 1.17 46.89
N THR A 493 11.05 0.45 47.16
CA THR A 493 11.68 0.45 48.49
C THR A 493 12.77 1.52 48.66
N ARG A 494 13.84 1.51 47.84
CA ARG A 494 14.99 2.43 48.03
C ARG A 494 15.67 2.88 46.74
N ILE A 495 15.84 4.20 46.59
CA ILE A 495 16.20 4.83 45.30
C ILE A 495 17.21 5.96 45.46
N ILE A 496 18.10 6.14 44.48
CA ILE A 496 18.97 7.33 44.37
C ILE A 496 18.43 8.32 43.33
N GLY A 497 18.16 9.57 43.72
CA GLY A 497 17.68 10.67 42.85
C GLY A 497 18.56 11.93 42.89
N GLY A 498 18.16 12.98 42.16
CA GLY A 498 18.87 14.28 42.09
C GLY A 498 18.16 15.40 42.86
N SER A 499 18.87 16.47 43.24
CA SER A 499 18.28 17.55 44.07
C SER A 499 17.57 18.66 43.29
N SER A 500 17.67 18.68 41.95
CA SER A 500 17.03 19.69 41.10
C SER A 500 16.52 19.13 39.77
N GLY A 501 15.70 19.92 39.06
CA GLY A 501 15.21 19.65 37.71
C GLY A 501 14.56 18.27 37.55
N ILE A 502 14.97 17.54 36.52
CA ILE A 502 14.45 16.21 36.17
C ILE A 502 14.67 15.20 37.32
N GLY A 503 15.85 15.23 37.96
CA GLY A 503 16.19 14.31 39.05
C GLY A 503 15.31 14.52 40.28
N TYR A 504 15.01 15.78 40.60
CA TYR A 504 14.11 16.14 41.69
C TYR A 504 12.65 15.74 41.39
N ALA A 505 12.20 15.93 40.15
CA ALA A 505 10.87 15.53 39.73
C ALA A 505 10.66 14.00 39.83
N ALA A 506 11.65 13.20 39.39
CA ALA A 506 11.63 11.75 39.59
C ALA A 506 11.62 11.38 41.08
N ALA A 507 12.44 12.03 41.91
CA ALA A 507 12.46 11.81 43.36
C ALA A 507 11.10 12.09 44.01
N LYS A 508 10.38 13.12 43.56
CA LYS A 508 9.03 13.44 44.03
C LYS A 508 8.00 12.36 43.67
N ILE A 509 7.96 11.93 42.41
CA ILE A 509 7.07 10.85 41.94
C ILE A 509 7.28 9.59 42.79
N LEU A 510 8.54 9.26 43.07
CA LEU A 510 8.90 8.08 43.86
C LEU A 510 8.52 8.19 45.33
N ALA A 511 8.73 9.36 45.94
CA ALA A 511 8.33 9.61 47.32
C ALA A 511 6.80 9.53 47.49
N GLU A 512 6.04 10.04 46.52
CA GLU A 512 4.57 9.95 46.48
C GLU A 512 4.08 8.49 46.34
N LYS A 513 4.88 7.63 45.73
CA LYS A 513 4.66 6.17 45.64
C LYS A 513 5.21 5.39 46.84
N GLY A 514 5.59 6.07 47.93
CA GLY A 514 6.02 5.44 49.18
C GLY A 514 7.49 5.02 49.25
N ALA A 515 8.32 5.42 48.28
CA ALA A 515 9.74 5.05 48.27
C ALA A 515 10.57 5.83 49.29
N THR A 516 11.58 5.17 49.86
CA THR A 516 12.66 5.87 50.57
C THR A 516 13.68 6.37 49.54
N VAL A 517 13.73 7.67 49.32
CA VAL A 517 14.61 8.25 48.29
C VAL A 517 15.84 8.87 48.95
N HIS A 518 17.02 8.54 48.44
CA HIS A 518 18.29 9.13 48.82
C HIS A 518 18.72 10.08 47.69
N ILE A 519 19.06 11.33 47.99
CA ILE A 519 19.54 12.29 47.00
C ILE A 519 21.01 12.56 47.23
N PHE A 520 21.82 12.37 46.19
CA PHE A 520 23.26 12.64 46.18
C PHE A 520 23.50 13.86 45.31
N ASP A 521 23.82 14.99 45.93
CA ASP A 521 24.04 16.23 45.19
C ASP A 521 24.98 17.18 45.96
N LEU A 522 25.51 18.19 45.28
CA LEU A 522 26.29 19.25 45.91
C LEU A 522 25.39 20.23 46.67
N ASN A 523 24.18 20.43 46.16
CA ASN A 523 23.23 21.43 46.66
C ASN A 523 22.00 20.75 47.25
N LEU A 524 21.50 21.30 48.37
CA LEU A 524 20.23 20.89 48.97
C LEU A 524 19.06 21.09 47.98
N PRO A 525 18.05 20.21 47.99
CA PRO A 525 16.85 20.41 47.18
C PRO A 525 16.09 21.67 47.60
N GLU A 526 15.49 22.36 46.65
CA GLU A 526 14.77 23.63 46.88
C GLU A 526 13.59 23.48 47.86
N GLN A 527 12.95 22.32 47.89
CA GLN A 527 11.87 22.01 48.82
C GLN A 527 12.14 20.65 49.49
N ALA A 528 11.82 20.57 50.79
CA ALA A 528 11.92 19.33 51.55
C ALA A 528 10.77 18.40 51.17
N ILE A 529 11.10 17.18 50.75
CA ILE A 529 10.12 16.13 50.49
C ILE A 529 10.14 15.13 51.66
N PRO A 530 8.98 14.79 52.26
CA PRO A 530 8.91 13.72 53.26
C PRO A 530 9.48 12.41 52.69
N CYS A 531 10.23 11.64 53.50
CA CYS A 531 10.89 10.38 53.10
C CYS A 531 12.12 10.51 52.18
N VAL A 532 12.62 11.73 51.93
CA VAL A 532 13.88 11.97 51.22
C VAL A 532 15.04 12.20 52.18
N ARG A 533 16.17 11.50 51.95
CA ARG A 533 17.42 11.64 52.70
C ARG A 533 18.49 12.27 51.81
N PHE A 534 18.96 13.45 52.16
CA PHE A 534 20.00 14.15 51.40
C PHE A 534 21.40 13.78 51.87
N HIS A 535 22.31 13.57 50.93
CA HIS A 535 23.74 13.34 51.15
C HIS A 535 24.52 14.31 50.29
N GLN A 536 25.27 15.21 50.93
CA GLN A 536 26.08 16.17 50.21
C GLN A 536 27.35 15.48 49.69
N CYS A 537 27.47 15.28 48.38
CA CYS A 537 28.65 14.69 47.77
C CYS A 537 28.81 15.07 46.30
N SER A 538 30.06 15.11 45.82
CA SER A 538 30.34 15.22 44.39
C SER A 538 30.37 13.85 43.72
N VAL A 539 29.65 13.69 42.60
CA VAL A 539 29.72 12.48 41.76
C VAL A 539 31.11 12.28 41.12
N THR A 540 31.92 13.34 41.04
CA THR A 540 33.30 13.27 40.51
C THR A 540 34.32 12.88 41.59
N ASN A 541 33.97 13.00 42.88
CA ASN A 541 34.81 12.60 43.99
C ASN A 541 34.46 11.18 44.45
N TRP A 542 35.32 10.22 44.09
CA TRP A 542 35.12 8.80 44.40
C TRP A 542 34.97 8.51 45.91
N ALA A 543 35.76 9.18 46.75
CA ALA A 543 35.76 8.91 48.18
C ALA A 543 34.46 9.37 48.86
N GLU A 544 34.01 10.59 48.51
CA GLU A 544 32.73 11.13 48.99
C GLU A 544 31.55 10.31 48.49
N LEU A 545 31.51 10.00 47.19
CA LEU A 545 30.42 9.23 46.60
C LEU A 545 30.33 7.83 47.20
N ARG A 546 31.46 7.14 47.38
CA ARG A 546 31.49 5.83 48.06
C ARG A 546 30.95 5.93 49.49
N ALA A 547 31.39 6.92 50.26
CA ALA A 547 30.93 7.12 51.63
C ALA A 547 29.41 7.41 51.70
N ALA A 548 28.85 8.09 50.69
CA ALA A 548 27.40 8.28 50.57
C ALA A 548 26.67 6.96 50.25
N PHE A 549 27.20 6.14 49.34
CA PHE A 549 26.66 4.80 49.05
C PHE A 549 26.71 3.86 50.27
N ASP A 550 27.75 3.95 51.11
CA ASP A 550 27.88 3.13 52.33
C ASP A 550 26.78 3.45 53.38
N GLN A 551 26.19 4.64 53.31
CA GLN A 551 25.05 5.05 54.15
C GLN A 551 23.70 4.51 53.62
N ILE A 552 23.68 3.96 52.40
CA ILE A 552 22.52 3.28 51.84
C ILE A 552 22.59 1.81 52.25
N GLY A 553 21.48 1.29 52.81
CA GLY A 553 21.31 -0.14 53.02
C GLY A 553 21.09 -0.87 51.69
N HIS A 554 19.94 -1.50 51.53
CA HIS A 554 19.47 -2.08 50.28
C HIS A 554 19.22 -1.02 49.20
N LEU A 555 19.42 -1.37 47.93
CA LEU A 555 19.27 -0.48 46.78
C LEU A 555 18.57 -1.18 45.61
N ASP A 556 17.41 -0.67 45.20
CA ASP A 556 16.59 -1.25 44.13
C ASP A 556 16.81 -0.54 42.79
N TYR A 557 16.79 0.80 42.82
CA TYR A 557 16.84 1.63 41.63
C TYR A 557 17.82 2.79 41.78
N VAL A 558 18.51 3.15 40.69
CA VAL A 558 19.42 4.30 40.66
C VAL A 558 19.19 5.14 39.43
N PHE A 559 19.05 6.44 39.63
CA PHE A 559 18.89 7.43 38.59
C PHE A 559 20.18 8.28 38.47
N ALA A 560 21.02 7.96 37.49
CA ALA A 560 22.28 8.67 37.23
C ALA A 560 21.99 9.93 36.39
N ASN A 561 21.63 11.01 37.10
CA ASN A 561 21.07 12.23 36.52
C ASN A 561 21.99 13.45 36.58
N ALA A 562 23.12 13.35 37.26
CA ALA A 562 24.06 14.46 37.38
C ALA A 562 24.48 14.95 35.98
N GLY A 563 24.38 16.26 35.77
CA GLY A 563 24.62 16.87 34.47
C GLY A 563 24.94 18.36 34.58
N THR A 564 25.86 18.82 33.74
CA THR A 564 26.19 20.23 33.52
C THR A 564 26.24 20.51 32.02
N SER A 565 26.03 21.77 31.61
CA SER A 565 26.15 22.21 30.20
C SER A 565 27.57 22.67 29.91
N GLU A 566 27.90 22.89 28.65
CA GLU A 566 29.10 23.67 28.30
C GLU A 566 28.89 25.13 28.68
N GLU A 567 29.89 25.73 29.31
CA GLU A 567 29.90 27.14 29.72
C GLU A 567 30.79 28.00 28.80
N THR A 568 31.60 27.36 27.95
CA THR A 568 32.59 27.99 27.07
C THR A 568 32.71 27.23 25.75
N ASP A 569 33.15 27.90 24.68
CA ASP A 569 33.58 27.22 23.46
C ASP A 569 34.95 26.56 23.70
N TYR A 570 34.94 25.23 23.92
CA TYR A 570 36.16 24.45 24.20
C TYR A 570 37.16 24.41 23.05
N PHE A 571 36.76 24.76 21.83
CA PHE A 571 37.60 24.72 20.64
C PHE A 571 38.07 26.12 20.20
N ALA A 572 37.67 27.17 20.93
CA ALA A 572 38.26 28.49 20.79
C ALA A 572 39.63 28.53 21.49
N ASP A 573 40.61 29.20 20.85
CA ASP A 573 41.93 29.39 21.45
C ASP A 573 41.82 30.22 22.74
N SER A 574 42.26 29.64 23.85
CA SER A 574 42.50 30.36 25.10
C SER A 574 43.99 30.31 25.40
N LEU A 575 44.59 31.43 25.83
CA LEU A 575 46.02 31.52 26.09
C LEU A 575 46.28 31.57 27.60
N ASP A 576 47.37 30.92 28.03
CA ASP A 576 47.83 30.96 29.42
C ASP A 576 48.63 32.24 29.73
N SER A 577 49.18 32.33 30.95
CA SER A 577 49.97 33.48 31.39
C SER A 577 51.26 33.70 30.57
N ASP A 578 51.75 32.68 29.87
CA ASP A 578 52.95 32.72 29.05
C ASP A 578 52.62 32.95 27.56
N GLY A 579 51.34 33.11 27.21
CA GLY A 579 50.86 33.34 25.85
C GLY A 579 50.82 32.08 24.98
N LEU A 580 50.90 30.89 25.60
CA LEU A 580 50.76 29.60 24.92
C LEU A 580 49.31 29.13 24.97
N LEU A 581 48.93 28.22 24.06
CA LEU A 581 47.59 27.62 24.05
C LEU A 581 47.35 26.90 25.39
N ALA A 582 46.40 27.40 26.16
CA ALA A 582 46.01 26.83 27.45
C ALA A 582 45.26 25.52 27.24
N GLU A 583 45.59 24.51 28.06
CA GLU A 583 44.87 23.24 28.06
C GLU A 583 43.45 23.45 28.63
N PRO A 584 42.39 23.07 27.88
CA PRO A 584 41.03 23.22 28.35
C PRO A 584 40.70 22.22 29.48
N THR A 585 39.91 22.66 30.45
CA THR A 585 39.39 21.79 31.53
C THR A 585 37.97 21.31 31.21
N TYR A 586 37.81 20.01 30.98
CA TYR A 586 36.54 19.43 30.54
C TYR A 586 35.61 19.07 31.69
N ARG A 587 35.19 20.07 32.48
CA ARG A 587 34.23 19.86 33.60
C ARG A 587 32.97 19.10 33.15
N VAL A 588 32.48 19.38 31.94
CA VAL A 588 31.32 18.69 31.36
C VAL A 588 31.54 17.18 31.21
N ILE A 589 32.75 16.74 30.85
CA ILE A 589 33.10 15.31 30.74
C ILE A 589 33.26 14.69 32.14
N ASP A 590 33.92 15.40 33.06
CA ASP A 590 34.09 14.92 34.43
C ASP A 590 32.75 14.65 35.11
N VAL A 591 31.79 15.56 34.98
CA VAL A 591 30.45 15.42 35.58
C VAL A 591 29.57 14.46 34.77
N ASN A 592 29.39 14.71 33.47
CA ASN A 592 28.37 14.03 32.67
C ASN A 592 28.77 12.60 32.29
N VAL A 593 30.08 12.28 32.23
CA VAL A 593 30.57 10.95 31.84
C VAL A 593 31.19 10.24 33.03
N ARG A 594 32.28 10.77 33.59
CA ARG A 594 33.00 10.12 34.69
C ARG A 594 32.14 10.01 35.95
N GLY A 595 31.37 11.05 36.28
CA GLY A 595 30.40 11.02 37.38
C GLY A 595 29.38 9.90 37.23
N VAL A 596 28.80 9.74 36.04
CA VAL A 596 27.87 8.64 35.74
C VAL A 596 28.55 7.29 35.86
N TYR A 597 29.78 7.13 35.36
CA TYR A 597 30.53 5.87 35.50
C TYR A 597 30.76 5.50 36.97
N ASN A 598 31.10 6.48 37.81
CA ASN A 598 31.27 6.26 39.25
C ASN A 598 29.97 5.77 39.90
N VAL A 599 28.84 6.43 39.59
CA VAL A 599 27.52 6.06 40.10
C VAL A 599 27.14 4.65 39.65
N VAL A 600 27.26 4.34 38.35
CA VAL A 600 26.96 3.00 37.80
C VAL A 600 27.83 1.94 38.47
N LYS A 601 29.13 2.21 38.66
CA LYS A 601 30.06 1.26 39.28
C LYS A 601 29.70 0.95 40.74
N LEU A 602 29.41 1.97 41.54
CA LEU A 602 29.07 1.80 42.96
C LEU A 602 27.68 1.16 43.12
N ALA A 603 26.70 1.61 42.34
CA ALA A 603 25.36 1.03 42.32
C ALA A 603 25.38 -0.46 41.96
N TRP A 604 26.05 -0.82 40.86
CA TRP A 604 26.18 -2.20 40.42
C TRP A 604 26.90 -3.06 41.47
N SER A 605 27.98 -2.54 42.06
CA SER A 605 28.71 -3.24 43.12
C SER A 605 27.82 -3.54 44.33
N ARG A 606 26.99 -2.57 44.75
CA ARG A 606 26.08 -2.73 45.89
C ARG A 606 24.92 -3.69 45.57
N MET A 607 24.23 -3.49 44.46
CA MET A 607 23.15 -4.36 44.01
C MET A 607 23.62 -5.81 43.84
N ARG A 608 24.82 -6.02 43.31
CA ARG A 608 25.42 -7.36 43.19
C ARG A 608 25.71 -7.99 44.55
N ALA A 609 26.26 -7.22 45.50
CA ALA A 609 26.53 -7.71 46.85
C ALA A 609 25.25 -8.15 47.57
N ASP A 610 24.17 -7.40 47.37
CA ASP A 610 22.86 -7.66 47.99
C ASP A 610 21.99 -8.66 47.17
N LYS A 611 22.47 -9.08 45.99
CA LYS A 611 21.73 -9.90 45.01
C LYS A 611 20.38 -9.29 44.61
N THR A 612 20.31 -7.96 44.55
CA THR A 612 19.09 -7.23 44.21
C THR A 612 18.73 -7.41 42.75
N GLN A 613 17.44 -7.66 42.48
CA GLN A 613 16.89 -7.51 41.15
C GLN A 613 16.61 -6.04 40.89
N GLY A 614 17.62 -5.26 40.49
CA GLY A 614 17.51 -3.79 40.38
C GLY A 614 17.51 -3.23 38.94
N SER A 615 17.37 -1.90 38.83
CA SER A 615 17.56 -1.17 37.57
C SER A 615 18.40 0.10 37.75
N ILE A 616 19.26 0.39 36.78
CA ILE A 616 20.01 1.65 36.67
C ILE A 616 19.50 2.41 35.46
N VAL A 617 19.05 3.65 35.66
CA VAL A 617 18.57 4.53 34.59
C VAL A 617 19.50 5.73 34.46
N ILE A 618 19.97 5.98 33.23
CA ILE A 618 20.92 7.06 32.92
C ILE A 618 20.22 8.19 32.18
N THR A 619 20.43 9.43 32.62
CA THR A 619 19.96 10.60 31.88
C THR A 619 20.97 11.00 30.80
N THR A 620 20.64 10.64 29.57
CA THR A 620 21.38 11.00 28.35
C THR A 620 20.92 12.37 27.83
N SER A 621 20.69 12.53 26.53
CA SER A 621 20.09 13.73 25.90
C SER A 621 19.68 13.41 24.47
N ALA A 622 18.70 14.13 23.93
CA ALA A 622 18.39 14.10 22.50
C ALA A 622 19.63 14.48 21.64
N THR A 623 20.54 15.30 22.18
CA THR A 623 21.81 15.66 21.53
C THR A 623 22.76 14.47 21.32
N ALA A 624 22.55 13.35 22.02
CA ALA A 624 23.26 12.10 21.75
C ALA A 624 22.90 11.52 20.38
N TYR A 625 21.69 11.79 19.88
CA TYR A 625 21.18 11.29 18.61
C TYR A 625 21.18 12.36 17.50
N ALA A 626 21.01 13.62 17.89
CA ALA A 626 21.05 14.78 17.01
C ALA A 626 21.98 15.85 17.61
N PRO A 627 23.30 15.78 17.36
CA PRO A 627 24.28 16.63 18.04
C PRO A 627 24.06 18.11 17.73
N GLU A 628 24.22 18.92 18.76
CA GLU A 628 24.06 20.37 18.70
C GLU A 628 25.42 21.02 18.43
N GLN A 629 25.50 21.86 17.39
CA GLN A 629 26.77 22.49 16.98
C GLN A 629 27.34 23.38 18.09
N SER A 630 26.47 24.03 18.86
CA SER A 630 26.87 24.89 19.97
C SER A 630 27.35 24.13 21.21
N LEU A 631 27.19 22.81 21.26
CA LEU A 631 27.50 21.97 22.44
C LEU A 631 28.18 20.63 22.04
N PRO A 632 29.33 20.66 21.35
CA PRO A 632 29.97 19.45 20.80
C PRO A 632 30.53 18.48 21.86
N VAL A 633 31.11 18.97 22.95
CA VAL A 633 31.68 18.16 24.04
C VAL A 633 30.59 17.54 24.91
N TYR A 634 29.50 18.27 25.16
CA TYR A 634 28.30 17.78 25.83
C TYR A 634 27.61 16.71 24.98
N SER A 635 27.37 16.98 23.69
CA SER A 635 26.72 16.03 22.78
C SER A 635 27.51 14.71 22.69
N SER A 636 28.83 14.79 22.57
CA SER A 636 29.71 13.62 22.56
C SER A 636 29.70 12.88 23.91
N GLY A 637 29.73 13.60 25.03
CA GLY A 637 29.58 13.02 26.36
C GLY A 637 28.25 12.28 26.55
N LYS A 638 27.13 12.84 26.08
CA LYS A 638 25.81 12.19 26.15
C LYS A 638 25.70 10.98 25.23
N LEU A 639 26.31 11.01 24.04
CA LEU A 639 26.44 9.82 23.18
C LEU A 639 27.26 8.70 23.84
N ALA A 640 28.32 9.04 24.59
CA ALA A 640 29.09 8.05 25.33
C ALA A 640 28.23 7.28 26.36
N LEU A 641 27.24 7.94 26.97
CA LEU A 641 26.30 7.30 27.89
C LEU A 641 25.35 6.32 27.20
N VAL A 642 24.87 6.63 26.00
CA VAL A 642 24.10 5.68 25.16
C VAL A 642 24.98 4.47 24.82
N GLY A 643 26.25 4.70 24.49
CA GLY A 643 27.25 3.66 24.30
C GLY A 643 27.43 2.77 25.54
N LEU A 644 27.48 3.36 26.73
CA LEU A 644 27.57 2.63 27.99
C LEU A 644 26.35 1.70 28.21
N ILE A 645 25.14 2.20 28.00
CA ILE A 645 23.89 1.42 28.10
C ILE A 645 23.96 0.21 27.16
N ARG A 646 24.29 0.45 25.89
CA ARG A 646 24.42 -0.59 24.85
C ARG A 646 25.48 -1.64 25.20
N ALA A 647 26.60 -1.21 25.76
CA ALA A 647 27.72 -2.08 26.12
C ALA A 647 27.42 -2.94 27.36
N LEU A 648 26.72 -2.39 28.36
CA LEU A 648 26.52 -3.06 29.63
C LEU A 648 25.25 -3.92 29.70
N ARG A 649 24.24 -3.69 28.86
CA ARG A 649 22.95 -4.40 28.89
C ARG A 649 23.08 -5.93 28.87
N SER A 650 24.03 -6.47 28.11
CA SER A 650 24.24 -7.91 27.98
C SER A 650 25.02 -8.52 29.16
N THR A 651 25.69 -7.69 29.96
CA THR A 651 26.53 -8.14 31.07
C THR A 651 25.82 -7.98 32.41
N MET A 652 25.23 -6.81 32.68
CA MET A 652 24.58 -6.50 33.97
C MET A 652 23.36 -7.40 34.24
N ILE A 653 22.64 -7.79 33.19
CA ILE A 653 21.44 -8.62 33.32
C ILE A 653 21.72 -9.98 33.96
N ARG A 654 22.97 -10.46 33.90
CA ARG A 654 23.42 -11.72 34.51
C ARG A 654 23.50 -11.64 36.04
N ASP A 655 23.64 -10.43 36.58
CA ASP A 655 23.52 -10.17 38.02
C ASP A 655 22.06 -9.84 38.43
N GLY A 656 21.10 -9.94 37.49
CA GLY A 656 19.72 -9.52 37.73
C GLY A 656 19.53 -8.01 37.72
N ILE A 657 20.40 -7.26 37.05
CA ILE A 657 20.35 -5.79 37.03
C ILE A 657 20.14 -5.31 35.60
N THR A 658 19.14 -4.45 35.39
CA THR A 658 18.91 -3.82 34.08
C THR A 658 19.57 -2.45 33.98
N ILE A 659 19.88 -2.01 32.76
CA ILE A 659 20.39 -0.67 32.50
C ILE A 659 19.63 -0.02 31.35
N ASN A 660 19.03 1.14 31.60
CA ASN A 660 18.20 1.86 30.63
C ASN A 660 18.57 3.36 30.61
N GLY A 661 17.95 4.12 29.72
CA GLY A 661 18.17 5.56 29.66
C GLY A 661 16.95 6.38 29.25
N VAL A 662 17.06 7.67 29.50
CA VAL A 662 16.16 8.69 28.97
C VAL A 662 17.01 9.71 28.24
N ALA A 663 16.55 10.17 27.08
CA ALA A 663 17.19 11.17 26.23
C ALA A 663 16.29 12.41 26.17
N PRO A 664 16.41 13.34 27.13
CA PRO A 664 15.58 14.53 27.10
C PRO A 664 15.98 15.46 25.96
N ALA A 665 14.98 15.96 25.23
CA ALA A 665 15.13 17.15 24.39
C ALA A 665 15.06 18.43 25.25
N ALA A 666 14.75 19.58 24.64
CA ALA A 666 14.59 20.84 25.36
C ALA A 666 13.61 20.68 26.53
N THR A 667 14.12 20.81 27.76
CA THR A 667 13.37 20.58 29.00
C THR A 667 13.60 21.71 29.98
N ILE A 668 12.53 22.29 30.52
CA ILE A 668 12.63 23.39 31.49
C ILE A 668 13.29 22.87 32.78
N THR A 669 14.53 23.33 33.02
CA THR A 669 15.37 22.94 34.16
C THR A 669 16.35 24.06 34.50
N SER A 670 17.23 23.88 35.49
CA SER A 670 18.36 24.80 35.73
C SER A 670 19.33 24.89 34.54
N LEU A 671 19.46 23.81 33.75
CA LEU A 671 20.29 23.77 32.54
C LEU A 671 19.68 24.54 31.36
N LEU A 672 18.35 24.56 31.27
CA LEU A 672 17.60 25.35 30.29
C LEU A 672 16.44 26.06 31.01
N PRO A 673 16.70 27.22 31.63
CA PRO A 673 15.68 27.97 32.35
C PRO A 673 14.62 28.52 31.39
N ALA A 674 13.42 28.81 31.89
CA ALA A 674 12.27 29.19 31.07
C ALA A 674 12.52 30.40 30.16
N ASN A 675 13.33 31.38 30.59
CA ASN A 675 13.70 32.53 29.75
C ASN A 675 14.59 32.16 28.56
N LEU A 676 15.44 31.13 28.69
CA LEU A 676 16.25 30.61 27.59
C LEU A 676 15.46 29.66 26.68
N ALA A 677 14.41 29.01 27.21
CA ALA A 677 13.48 28.21 26.42
C ALA A 677 12.45 29.07 25.63
N ALA A 678 12.23 30.33 26.02
CA ALA A 678 11.21 31.20 25.45
C ALA A 678 11.27 31.35 23.91
N PRO A 679 12.44 31.46 23.26
CA PRO A 679 12.52 31.51 21.79
C PRO A 679 12.03 30.21 21.13
N ILE A 680 12.31 29.05 21.72
CA ILE A 680 11.86 27.73 21.23
C ILE A 680 10.33 27.68 21.28
N MET A 681 9.75 28.06 22.43
CA MET A 681 8.31 28.12 22.62
C MET A 681 7.63 29.15 21.70
N ALA A 682 8.26 30.30 21.45
CA ALA A 682 7.73 31.34 20.55
C ALA A 682 7.67 30.89 19.07
N MET A 683 8.53 29.96 18.67
CA MET A 683 8.49 29.33 17.35
C MET A 683 7.48 28.16 17.27
N GLY A 684 6.74 27.88 18.35
CA GLY A 684 5.81 26.75 18.42
C GLY A 684 6.50 25.39 18.51
N LEU A 685 7.79 25.36 18.87
CA LEU A 685 8.54 24.12 19.02
C LEU A 685 8.32 23.51 20.41
N PRO A 686 8.26 22.17 20.50
CA PRO A 686 7.94 21.47 21.74
C PRO A 686 9.05 21.61 22.79
N VAL A 687 8.66 21.88 24.05
CA VAL A 687 9.53 21.89 25.23
C VAL A 687 8.87 21.08 26.32
N SER A 688 9.60 20.14 26.90
CA SER A 688 9.10 19.30 28.00
C SER A 688 9.24 20.00 29.35
N ASP A 689 8.38 19.66 30.31
CA ASP A 689 8.58 20.00 31.71
C ASP A 689 9.37 18.92 32.46
N ALA A 690 9.94 19.27 33.61
CA ALA A 690 10.77 18.35 34.40
C ALA A 690 10.00 17.13 34.93
N HIS A 691 8.70 17.25 35.19
CA HIS A 691 7.86 16.16 35.68
C HIS A 691 7.57 15.13 34.58
N PHE A 692 7.23 15.58 33.37
CA PHE A 692 7.10 14.72 32.19
C PHE A 692 8.35 13.85 31.97
N VAL A 693 9.53 14.47 31.99
CA VAL A 693 10.80 13.73 31.84
C VAL A 693 11.11 12.86 33.07
N GLY A 694 10.77 13.33 34.26
CA GLY A 694 10.88 12.57 35.51
C GLY A 694 10.08 11.26 35.47
N LEU A 695 8.89 11.29 34.87
CA LEU A 695 8.04 10.11 34.71
C LEU A 695 8.68 9.08 33.76
N ALA A 696 9.27 9.51 32.64
CA ALA A 696 10.01 8.62 31.74
C ALA A 696 11.18 7.91 32.43
N LEU A 697 11.88 8.59 33.35
CA LEU A 697 12.94 7.96 34.12
C LEU A 697 12.39 6.83 34.98
N VAL A 698 11.39 7.14 35.82
CA VAL A 698 10.82 6.15 36.74
C VAL A 698 10.25 4.97 35.96
N TYR A 699 9.51 5.23 34.87
CA TYR A 699 9.00 4.19 33.99
C TYR A 699 10.11 3.30 33.42
N SER A 700 11.22 3.90 32.96
CA SER A 700 12.36 3.15 32.42
C SER A 700 12.99 2.18 33.43
N ALA A 701 12.81 2.40 34.73
CA ALA A 701 13.31 1.51 35.78
C ALA A 701 12.41 0.29 36.02
N VAL A 702 11.11 0.43 35.78
CA VAL A 702 10.09 -0.57 36.14
C VAL A 702 9.41 -1.26 34.96
N ALA A 703 9.58 -0.74 33.75
CA ALA A 703 8.92 -1.25 32.55
C ALA A 703 9.31 -2.69 32.20
N GLU A 704 8.41 -3.38 31.50
CA GLU A 704 8.61 -4.71 30.95
C GLU A 704 8.65 -4.69 29.41
N GLN A 705 9.35 -5.66 28.83
CA GLN A 705 9.45 -5.86 27.38
C GLN A 705 9.00 -7.26 27.03
N GLY A 706 8.31 -7.40 25.89
CA GLY A 706 8.10 -8.71 25.24
C GLY A 706 9.29 -9.16 24.38
N ARG A 707 10.29 -8.30 24.21
CA ARG A 707 11.43 -8.51 23.31
C ARG A 707 12.69 -7.78 23.80
N ARG A 708 13.84 -8.44 23.74
CA ARG A 708 15.17 -7.81 23.91
C ARG A 708 15.50 -6.94 22.70
N VAL A 709 16.13 -5.79 22.95
CA VAL A 709 16.59 -4.88 21.89
C VAL A 709 17.47 -5.59 20.87
N GLN A 710 18.48 -6.33 21.34
CA GLN A 710 19.40 -7.08 20.49
C GLN A 710 20.11 -8.17 21.32
N GLY A 711 20.43 -9.30 20.70
CA GLY A 711 21.32 -10.30 21.29
C GLY A 711 22.78 -9.85 21.18
N TYR A 712 23.63 -10.35 22.08
CA TYR A 712 25.07 -10.11 22.04
C TYR A 712 25.84 -11.43 22.05
N GLY A 713 26.88 -11.53 21.22
CA GLY A 713 27.82 -12.63 21.27
C GLY A 713 27.17 -14.01 21.11
N LYS A 714 27.21 -14.83 22.17
CA LYS A 714 26.69 -16.20 22.20
C LYS A 714 25.21 -16.31 22.60
N ASP A 715 24.53 -15.19 22.82
CA ASP A 715 23.12 -15.21 23.21
C ASP A 715 22.26 -15.90 22.12
N SER A 716 21.37 -16.81 22.53
CA SER A 716 20.50 -17.54 21.60
C SER A 716 19.49 -16.59 20.93
N LYS A 717 19.23 -16.80 19.62
CA LYS A 717 18.15 -16.09 18.91
C LYS A 717 16.77 -16.32 19.55
N LEU A 718 16.56 -17.45 20.23
CA LEU A 718 15.33 -17.74 20.96
C LEU A 718 15.11 -16.82 22.16
N ASN A 719 16.19 -16.29 22.74
CA ASN A 719 16.12 -15.41 23.92
C ASN A 719 15.73 -13.97 23.55
N LEU A 720 15.63 -13.63 22.26
CA LEU A 720 15.20 -12.31 21.81
C LEU A 720 13.74 -12.01 22.16
N TRP A 721 12.87 -13.01 22.25
CA TRP A 721 11.42 -12.84 22.42
C TRP A 721 10.93 -13.23 23.82
N LYS A 722 11.77 -12.97 24.83
CA LYS A 722 11.47 -13.29 26.22
C LYS A 722 10.77 -12.11 26.89
N GLN A 723 9.66 -12.37 27.57
CA GLN A 723 9.06 -11.37 28.46
C GLN A 723 9.93 -11.20 29.70
N GLU A 724 10.45 -10.00 29.91
CA GLU A 724 11.33 -9.65 31.02
C GLU A 724 11.33 -8.14 31.26
N ARG A 725 12.07 -7.67 32.28
CA ARG A 725 12.24 -6.24 32.54
C ARG A 725 12.96 -5.54 31.41
N TRP A 726 12.63 -4.28 31.17
CA TRP A 726 13.32 -3.42 30.21
C TRP A 726 14.81 -3.41 30.46
N ASN A 727 15.58 -3.64 29.41
CA ASN A 727 17.03 -3.67 29.49
C ASN A 727 17.67 -3.19 28.18
N GLY A 728 18.47 -2.14 28.28
CA GLY A 728 19.20 -1.54 27.17
C GLY A 728 18.36 -0.66 26.27
N ARG A 729 17.28 -0.08 26.79
CA ARG A 729 16.34 0.80 26.06
C ARG A 729 16.54 2.27 26.42
N VAL A 730 16.18 3.16 25.51
CA VAL A 730 16.26 4.61 25.71
C VAL A 730 14.96 5.30 25.27
N ILE A 731 14.35 6.08 26.17
CA ILE A 731 13.17 6.90 25.86
C ILE A 731 13.62 8.32 25.48
N LEU A 732 13.29 8.76 24.28
CA LEU A 732 13.33 10.18 23.87
C LEU A 732 12.09 10.90 24.41
N THR A 733 12.29 12.04 25.05
CA THR A 733 11.19 12.95 25.42
C THR A 733 11.28 14.21 24.55
N LEU A 734 10.21 14.52 23.82
CA LEU A 734 10.12 15.71 22.97
C LEU A 734 8.75 16.36 23.15
N GLY A 735 8.69 17.46 23.90
CA GLY A 735 7.42 18.09 24.28
C GLY A 735 6.64 17.19 25.22
N ASP A 736 5.48 16.75 24.76
CA ASP A 736 4.51 15.87 25.44
C ASP A 736 4.52 14.44 24.89
N SER A 737 5.55 14.07 24.11
CA SER A 737 5.69 12.74 23.51
C SER A 737 6.86 11.94 24.09
N TYR A 738 6.63 10.63 24.26
CA TYR A 738 7.65 9.65 24.62
C TYR A 738 7.92 8.71 23.44
N THR A 739 9.19 8.45 23.12
CA THR A 739 9.57 7.56 22.02
C THR A 739 10.69 6.59 22.42
N GLU A 740 10.47 5.28 22.34
CA GLU A 740 11.52 4.26 22.52
C GLU A 740 12.41 4.18 21.26
N LEU A 741 13.72 4.36 21.43
CA LEU A 741 14.65 4.48 20.30
C LEU A 741 15.40 3.18 19.96
N GLU A 742 15.78 2.39 20.96
CA GLU A 742 16.85 1.41 20.80
C GLU A 742 16.42 0.17 20.02
N GLU A 743 15.17 -0.29 20.16
CA GLU A 743 14.67 -1.41 19.37
C GLU A 743 14.62 -1.06 17.88
N THR A 744 14.10 0.12 17.57
CA THR A 744 14.02 0.62 16.18
C THR A 744 15.41 0.76 15.57
N ILE A 745 16.36 1.34 16.31
CA ILE A 745 17.75 1.49 15.84
C ILE A 745 18.40 0.13 15.60
N ALA A 746 18.16 -0.85 16.48
CA ALA A 746 18.67 -2.21 16.32
C ALA A 746 18.07 -2.90 15.08
N ASP A 747 16.77 -2.75 14.83
CA ASP A 747 16.08 -3.32 13.68
C ASP A 747 16.52 -2.72 12.35
N LEU A 748 16.94 -1.45 12.35
CA LEU A 748 17.46 -0.78 11.18
C LEU A 748 18.94 -1.07 10.90
N SER A 749 19.68 -1.70 11.83
CA SER A 749 21.10 -2.03 11.67
C SER A 749 21.46 -2.77 10.38
N PRO A 750 20.69 -3.74 9.85
CA PRO A 750 21.06 -4.44 8.62
C PRO A 750 21.02 -3.54 7.37
N PHE A 751 20.29 -2.42 7.42
CA PHE A 751 20.11 -1.49 6.30
C PHE A 751 21.27 -0.50 6.19
N TRP A 752 21.64 0.16 7.29
CA TRP A 752 22.71 1.16 7.26
C TRP A 752 24.11 0.56 7.46
N MET A 753 24.23 -0.53 8.23
CA MET A 753 25.51 -1.22 8.42
C MET A 753 25.84 -2.16 7.25
N GLY A 754 24.80 -2.66 6.57
CA GLY A 754 24.89 -3.74 5.58
C GLY A 754 24.85 -5.12 6.25
N ARG A 755 24.06 -6.03 5.68
CA ARG A 755 23.81 -7.38 6.26
C ARG A 755 25.10 -8.17 6.52
N GLU A 756 26.06 -8.10 5.60
CA GLU A 756 27.31 -8.86 5.74
C GLU A 756 28.21 -8.30 6.83
N ASN A 757 28.35 -6.97 6.90
CA ASN A 757 29.12 -6.32 7.96
C ASN A 757 28.51 -6.61 9.34
N LEU A 758 27.17 -6.55 9.44
CA LEU A 758 26.47 -6.90 10.67
C LEU A 758 26.73 -8.35 11.06
N ARG A 759 26.66 -9.30 10.10
CA ARG A 759 26.93 -10.72 10.34
C ARG A 759 28.37 -10.95 10.82
N LEU A 760 29.36 -10.36 10.16
CA LEU A 760 30.77 -10.47 10.54
C LEU A 760 31.03 -9.86 11.92
N THR A 761 30.41 -8.72 12.23
CA THR A 761 30.51 -8.07 13.54
C THR A 761 29.91 -8.95 14.63
N GLN A 762 28.73 -9.55 14.40
CA GLN A 762 28.14 -10.49 15.33
C GLN A 762 29.02 -11.71 15.56
N MET A 763 29.66 -12.25 14.51
CA MET A 763 30.61 -13.35 14.66
C MET A 763 31.84 -12.96 15.50
N GLN A 764 32.38 -11.75 15.30
CA GLN A 764 33.47 -11.24 16.13
C GLN A 764 33.03 -11.13 17.59
N GLN A 765 31.84 -10.57 17.84
CA GLN A 765 31.27 -10.50 19.19
C GLN A 765 31.14 -11.89 19.80
N SER A 766 30.63 -12.89 19.07
CA SER A 766 30.50 -14.27 19.55
C SER A 766 31.86 -14.91 19.87
N ALA A 767 32.89 -14.63 19.07
CA ALA A 767 34.24 -15.12 19.27
C ALA A 767 34.93 -14.49 20.50
N THR A 768 34.63 -13.22 20.80
CA THR A 768 35.17 -12.50 21.95
C THR A 768 34.24 -12.50 23.17
N ASP A 769 33.15 -13.27 23.12
CA ASP A 769 32.21 -13.39 24.22
C ASP A 769 32.69 -14.45 25.21
N PHE A 770 33.40 -14.00 26.25
CA PHE A 770 33.92 -14.85 27.33
C PHE A 770 32.91 -15.13 28.44
N ARG A 771 31.66 -14.65 28.29
CA ARG A 771 30.62 -14.91 29.28
C ARG A 771 30.18 -16.40 29.21
N PRO A 772 29.73 -17.02 30.32
CA PRO A 772 29.13 -18.36 30.28
C PRO A 772 27.95 -18.45 29.30
N LEU A 773 27.71 -19.63 28.71
CA LEU A 773 26.50 -19.87 27.92
C LEU A 773 25.25 -19.73 28.82
N GLU A 774 24.20 -19.10 28.28
CA GLU A 774 22.90 -18.94 28.96
C GLU A 774 22.16 -20.28 29.11
#